data_AF-A0AAE0VBF1-F1
#
_entry.id   AF-A0AAE0VBF1-F1
#
_cell.length_a   1.000
_cell.length_b   1.000
_cell.length_c   1.000
_cell.angle_alpha   90.00
_cell.angle_beta   90.00
_cell.angle_gamma   90.00
#
_symmetry.space_group_name_H-M   'P 1'
#
loop_
_entity.id
_entity.type
_entity.pdbx_description
1 polymer ?
#
loop_
_entity_poly.entity_id
_entity_poly.type
_entity_poly.pdbx_seq_one_letter_code
_entity_poly.pdbx_strand_id
1 'polypeptide(L)'
;MVTYMLGVESDDRIWCEIIETKEDQTVSQTHAVTVYDVFTEHCPISLTVIDTPGFGSTEGTTEDIKFFESLHELFRSTDGVDELDAVCLVVTSFTSRLTERQHYVFNAVLSLFGNDVEKNIVLFITHAAKKPNNAIKAIKQSKIPCAQTDKGDPVYFRLDNSHCENFDDEEISDDYQASWNLLNMTMERFLTFLKEIKPISVKMTVAVLRNRKQLTASISNIKDKIKLTELKQKELQQTKEALQQHEEEKRDNNSFECEVDEVYKEKTHAVTVYDVFIEHCPISLTVIDTPGFGSTEGTTEDIKFFESLHELFRSTDGVDELAAVCLVVTSFTSRLTERQHYVFNAVLSLFGNDVEKNIVLFITHAAKKPNNAIKAIKQSKIPCAQTDKGDPVYFRLDNSHCENFDDEEISDDYQASWNLLNMTMERFLTFLKEMKPISVKMTVAVLRNRKQLTASISNIKDKIKLTELKQKELQQTKEALQQHEEEKRDNNSFECEVDEVYKEKVPLEYKWWQFGWKEATCCRVCEENCHYPGCWWVRDLSWCSVMSEGKCTVCTLGKCDYTKHVKEGEIYEQKTRRVKKAMEDLKEKYEMKSGEKKSLISQIKNEVREMEEEKIRLAEECYECVNSAGGDGLEEGLCVYTAVSGLSD
;
A
#
# COMPACT_ATOMS: atom_id res chain seq x y z
N MET A 1 -31.82 9.95 23.54
CA MET A 1 -30.97 9.04 24.34
C MET A 1 -30.14 9.81 25.36
N VAL A 2 -29.31 10.76 24.93
CA VAL A 2 -28.44 11.55 25.83
C VAL A 2 -29.23 12.33 26.88
N THR A 3 -30.34 12.96 26.48
CA THR A 3 -31.29 13.62 27.41
C THR A 3 -31.72 12.71 28.55
N TYR A 4 -32.08 11.46 28.25
CA TYR A 4 -32.43 10.46 29.27
C TYR A 4 -31.24 10.08 30.15
N MET A 5 -30.06 9.85 29.55
CA MET A 5 -28.87 9.46 30.31
C MET A 5 -28.38 10.56 31.26
N LEU A 6 -28.60 11.83 30.92
CA LEU A 6 -28.28 12.97 31.78
C LEU A 6 -29.28 13.16 32.94
N GLY A 7 -30.35 12.36 33.00
CA GLY A 7 -31.35 12.46 34.06
C GLY A 7 -32.25 13.69 33.94
N VAL A 8 -32.37 14.27 32.73
CA VAL A 8 -33.25 15.41 32.48
C VAL A 8 -34.71 14.97 32.65
N GLU A 9 -35.50 15.77 33.37
CA GLU A 9 -36.92 15.56 33.60
C GLU A 9 -37.77 16.40 32.62
N SER A 10 -39.04 16.02 32.43
CA SER A 10 -39.94 16.74 31.50
C SER A 10 -40.12 18.21 31.88
N ASP A 11 -40.07 18.50 33.18
CA ASP A 11 -40.27 19.83 33.77
C ASP A 11 -39.05 20.75 33.56
N ASP A 12 -37.87 20.18 33.29
CA ASP A 12 -36.65 20.95 33.03
C ASP A 12 -36.72 21.70 31.70
N ARG A 13 -37.53 21.21 30.75
CA ARG A 13 -37.65 21.73 29.37
C ARG A 13 -36.30 21.88 28.67
N ILE A 14 -35.37 20.97 28.94
CA ILE A 14 -34.04 20.92 28.34
C ILE A 14 -33.96 19.74 27.36
N TRP A 15 -33.39 19.99 26.19
CA TRP A 15 -33.07 18.95 25.22
C TRP A 15 -31.59 18.96 24.89
N CYS A 16 -30.96 17.79 25.01
CA CYS A 16 -29.55 17.63 24.78
C CYS A 16 -29.32 16.86 23.48
N GLU A 17 -28.66 17.53 22.54
CA GLU A 17 -28.21 16.94 21.29
C GLU A 17 -26.68 16.83 21.26
N ILE A 18 -26.20 15.78 20.60
CA ILE A 18 -24.81 15.68 20.21
C ILE A 18 -24.73 16.15 18.76
N ILE A 19 -23.97 17.22 18.53
CA ILE A 19 -23.77 17.81 17.20
C ILE A 19 -22.27 17.85 16.89
N GLU A 20 -21.89 17.39 15.69
CA GLU A 20 -20.49 17.41 15.23
C GLU A 20 -20.08 18.80 14.71
N THR A 21 -21.00 19.53 14.04
CA THR A 21 -20.77 20.90 13.53
C THR A 21 -22.04 21.76 13.62
N LYS A 22 -21.91 23.09 13.48
CA LYS A 22 -23.01 24.07 13.58
C LYS A 22 -23.69 24.41 12.23
N GLU A 23 -23.42 23.69 11.14
CA GLU A 23 -23.94 24.00 9.80
C GLU A 23 -25.20 23.21 9.42
N ASP A 24 -25.90 23.68 8.38
CA ASP A 24 -27.28 23.34 7.97
C ASP A 24 -27.57 21.82 7.84
N GLN A 25 -28.63 21.35 8.51
CA GLN A 25 -29.00 19.92 8.65
C GLN A 25 -29.65 19.29 7.39
N THR A 26 -29.53 19.91 6.22
CA THR A 26 -30.21 19.46 4.99
C THR A 26 -29.41 18.45 4.15
N VAL A 27 -28.18 18.13 4.56
CA VAL A 27 -27.28 17.15 3.91
C VAL A 27 -26.75 16.18 4.96
N SER A 28 -26.57 14.89 4.61
CA SER A 28 -26.05 13.83 5.49
C SER A 28 -24.78 14.29 6.21
N GLN A 29 -24.83 14.49 7.53
CA GLN A 29 -23.79 15.19 8.28
C GLN A 29 -22.64 14.29 8.78
N THR A 30 -22.82 12.98 8.90
CA THR A 30 -21.73 12.09 9.29
C THR A 30 -20.97 11.63 8.03
N HIS A 31 -19.72 12.09 7.85
CA HIS A 31 -18.84 11.69 6.73
C HIS A 31 -17.87 10.55 7.10
N ALA A 32 -17.84 10.14 8.37
CA ALA A 32 -16.95 9.13 8.92
C ALA A 32 -17.67 8.31 9.98
N VAL A 33 -17.08 7.19 10.41
CA VAL A 33 -17.57 6.47 11.59
C VAL A 33 -17.15 7.26 12.83
N THR A 34 -18.11 7.65 13.66
CA THR A 34 -17.86 8.42 14.89
C THR A 34 -18.22 7.59 16.11
N VAL A 35 -17.35 7.62 17.12
CA VAL A 35 -17.55 6.88 18.37
C VAL A 35 -17.79 7.86 19.51
N TYR A 36 -18.91 7.69 20.20
CA TYR A 36 -19.32 8.50 21.35
C TYR A 36 -19.32 7.66 22.62
N ASP A 37 -18.48 8.02 23.58
CA ASP A 37 -18.54 7.46 24.92
C ASP A 37 -19.42 8.34 25.82
N VAL A 38 -20.57 7.80 26.21
CA VAL A 38 -21.55 8.48 27.06
C VAL A 38 -21.53 7.85 28.44
N PHE A 39 -20.94 8.58 29.39
CA PHE A 39 -20.91 8.24 30.81
C PHE A 39 -21.50 9.40 31.62
N THR A 40 -22.43 9.09 32.53
CA THR A 40 -23.08 10.07 33.41
C THR A 40 -23.23 9.48 34.81
N GLU A 41 -23.25 10.32 35.84
CA GLU A 41 -23.51 9.87 37.22
C GLU A 41 -24.97 9.38 37.42
N HIS A 42 -25.88 9.82 36.54
CA HIS A 42 -27.30 9.49 36.59
C HIS A 42 -27.65 8.17 35.89
N CYS A 43 -26.75 7.62 35.08
CA CYS A 43 -26.95 6.34 34.39
C CYS A 43 -25.92 5.31 34.88
N PRO A 44 -26.33 4.17 35.45
CA PRO A 44 -25.41 3.16 35.98
C PRO A 44 -24.69 2.35 34.88
N ILE A 45 -24.93 2.66 33.61
CA ILE A 45 -24.34 2.01 32.44
C ILE A 45 -23.57 3.05 31.64
N SER A 46 -22.32 2.74 31.31
CA SER A 46 -21.55 3.45 30.30
C SER A 46 -21.96 2.96 28.92
N LEU A 47 -22.24 3.86 27.99
CA LEU A 47 -22.67 3.51 26.64
C LEU A 47 -21.65 4.02 25.63
N THR A 48 -21.09 3.12 24.83
CA THR A 48 -20.32 3.48 23.64
C THR A 48 -21.22 3.37 22.42
N VAL A 49 -21.41 4.46 21.69
CA VAL A 49 -22.27 4.55 20.52
C VAL A 49 -21.41 4.75 19.29
N ILE A 50 -21.48 3.80 18.37
CA ILE A 50 -20.83 3.91 17.07
C ILE A 50 -21.87 4.47 16.10
N ASP A 51 -21.74 5.75 15.77
CA ASP A 51 -22.54 6.37 14.71
C ASP A 51 -21.91 6.12 13.36
N THR A 52 -22.74 5.76 12.38
CA THR A 52 -22.29 5.39 11.05
C THR A 52 -22.86 6.34 10.01
N PRO A 53 -22.07 6.73 8.99
CA PRO A 53 -22.56 7.55 7.89
C PRO A 53 -23.75 6.87 7.19
N GLY A 54 -24.64 7.67 6.61
CA GLY A 54 -25.80 7.16 5.89
C GLY A 54 -25.39 6.29 4.69
N PHE A 55 -25.52 4.98 4.83
CA PHE A 55 -25.10 4.02 3.80
C PHE A 55 -25.92 4.16 2.51
N GLY A 56 -25.25 4.10 1.35
CA GLY A 56 -25.89 4.21 0.04
C GLY A 56 -26.28 5.64 -0.37
N SER A 57 -25.44 6.63 -0.09
CA SER A 57 -25.48 7.96 -0.73
C SER A 57 -25.42 7.85 -2.27
N THR A 58 -25.80 8.89 -2.99
CA THR A 58 -25.75 8.94 -4.47
C THR A 58 -24.32 8.94 -5.05
N GLU A 59 -23.27 8.82 -4.23
CA GLU A 59 -21.87 9.02 -4.61
C GLU A 59 -21.08 7.71 -4.87
N GLY A 60 -21.72 6.55 -4.74
CA GLY A 60 -21.26 5.29 -5.34
C GLY A 60 -20.35 4.40 -4.46
N THR A 61 -19.93 3.26 -5.03
CA THR A 61 -19.25 2.13 -4.35
C THR A 61 -17.92 2.47 -3.65
N THR A 62 -17.38 3.67 -3.86
CA THR A 62 -16.08 4.10 -3.31
C THR A 62 -16.20 4.60 -1.87
N GLU A 63 -17.35 5.17 -1.48
CA GLU A 63 -17.59 5.62 -0.10
C GLU A 63 -17.86 4.44 0.84
N ASP A 64 -18.56 3.42 0.35
CA ASP A 64 -18.81 2.18 1.08
C ASP A 64 -17.48 1.50 1.48
N ILE A 65 -16.45 1.56 0.62
CA ILE A 65 -15.10 1.05 0.92
C ILE A 65 -14.48 1.78 2.10
N LYS A 66 -14.56 3.12 2.14
CA LYS A 66 -14.02 3.92 3.26
C LYS A 66 -14.73 3.62 4.57
N PHE A 67 -16.04 3.42 4.52
CA PHE A 67 -16.84 2.99 5.66
C PHE A 67 -16.39 1.60 6.18
N PHE A 68 -16.18 0.63 5.28
CA PHE A 68 -15.68 -0.70 5.65
C PHE A 68 -14.30 -0.66 6.29
N GLU A 69 -13.39 0.15 5.74
CA GLU A 69 -12.04 0.33 6.29
C GLU A 69 -12.07 0.97 7.68
N SER A 70 -12.90 1.99 7.88
CA SER A 70 -13.05 2.67 9.16
C SER A 70 -13.58 1.75 10.26
N LEU A 71 -14.60 0.93 9.96
CA LEU A 71 -15.10 -0.08 10.90
C LEU A 71 -14.08 -1.18 11.17
N HIS A 72 -13.33 -1.60 10.15
CA HIS A 72 -12.27 -2.60 10.31
C HIS A 72 -11.15 -2.11 11.24
N GLU A 73 -10.73 -0.85 11.12
CA GLU A 73 -9.76 -0.24 12.03
C GLU A 73 -10.30 -0.15 13.46
N LEU A 74 -11.56 0.27 13.64
CA LEU A 74 -12.20 0.40 14.95
C LEU A 74 -12.28 -0.93 15.71
N PHE A 75 -12.66 -2.02 15.04
CA PHE A 75 -12.81 -3.35 15.67
C PHE A 75 -11.50 -4.12 15.87
N ARG A 76 -10.38 -3.57 15.37
CA ARG A 76 -9.07 -4.20 15.47
C ARG A 76 -8.13 -3.48 16.43
N SER A 77 -8.30 -2.17 16.61
CA SER A 77 -7.49 -1.40 17.53
C SER A 77 -7.53 -2.01 18.93
N THR A 78 -6.37 -2.10 19.59
CA THR A 78 -6.26 -2.50 21.01
C THR A 78 -7.00 -1.56 21.95
N ASP A 79 -7.18 -0.31 21.53
CA ASP A 79 -7.98 0.72 22.23
C ASP A 79 -9.37 0.88 21.57
N GLY A 80 -9.78 -0.08 20.75
CA GLY A 80 -11.01 -0.07 19.97
C GLY A 80 -12.18 -0.80 20.64
N VAL A 81 -13.13 -1.28 19.84
CA VAL A 81 -14.33 -1.99 20.33
C VAL A 81 -14.20 -3.48 20.07
N ASP A 82 -14.11 -4.28 21.14
CA ASP A 82 -13.93 -5.74 21.07
C ASP A 82 -15.24 -6.55 21.11
N GLU A 83 -16.31 -5.95 21.66
CA GLU A 83 -17.61 -6.57 21.84
C GLU A 83 -18.74 -5.61 21.46
N LEU A 84 -19.84 -6.17 20.96
CA LEU A 84 -21.06 -5.41 20.62
C LEU A 84 -22.26 -5.97 21.37
N ASP A 85 -23.00 -5.09 22.04
CA ASP A 85 -24.25 -5.47 22.71
C ASP A 85 -25.44 -5.45 21.75
N ALA A 86 -25.50 -4.45 20.86
CA ALA A 86 -26.59 -4.33 19.90
C ALA A 86 -26.17 -3.63 18.60
N VAL A 87 -26.79 -4.06 17.49
CA VAL A 87 -26.76 -3.37 16.19
C VAL A 87 -28.14 -2.81 15.92
N CYS A 88 -28.28 -1.48 15.87
CA CYS A 88 -29.57 -0.81 15.79
C CYS A 88 -29.89 -0.36 14.37
N LEU A 89 -30.80 -1.06 13.67
CA LEU A 89 -31.27 -0.65 12.35
C LEU A 89 -32.42 0.37 12.48
N VAL A 90 -32.28 1.52 11.84
CA VAL A 90 -33.25 2.62 11.95
C VAL A 90 -34.25 2.61 10.78
N VAL A 91 -35.55 2.67 11.09
CA VAL A 91 -36.65 2.79 10.11
C VAL A 91 -37.72 3.76 10.58
N THR A 92 -38.54 4.28 9.66
CA THR A 92 -39.67 5.15 10.03
C THR A 92 -40.96 4.34 10.23
N SER A 93 -41.85 4.79 11.11
CA SER A 93 -43.15 4.15 11.37
C SER A 93 -44.06 4.05 10.13
N PHE A 94 -43.87 4.96 9.18
CA PHE A 94 -44.61 5.03 7.91
C PHE A 94 -44.14 3.99 6.87
N THR A 95 -43.04 3.28 7.14
CA THR A 95 -42.50 2.25 6.25
C THR A 95 -43.51 1.10 6.11
N SER A 96 -44.22 1.05 4.98
CA SER A 96 -45.18 -0.01 4.66
C SER A 96 -44.57 -1.17 3.89
N ARG A 97 -43.43 -0.93 3.23
CA ARG A 97 -42.57 -1.89 2.54
C ARG A 97 -41.16 -1.32 2.50
N LEU A 98 -40.15 -2.17 2.63
CA LEU A 98 -38.77 -1.73 2.38
C LEU A 98 -38.56 -1.49 0.90
N THR A 99 -37.97 -0.33 0.60
CA THR A 99 -37.48 -0.01 -0.75
C THR A 99 -36.29 -0.89 -1.10
N GLU A 100 -35.98 -1.04 -2.39
CA GLU A 100 -34.76 -1.76 -2.84
C GLU A 100 -33.49 -1.17 -2.21
N ARG A 101 -33.44 0.16 -2.06
CA ARG A 101 -32.34 0.85 -1.38
C ARG A 101 -32.22 0.44 0.09
N GLN A 102 -33.33 0.41 0.84
CA GLN A 102 -33.30 -0.03 2.24
C GLN A 102 -32.91 -1.51 2.37
N HIS A 103 -33.39 -2.36 1.46
CA HIS A 103 -32.95 -3.75 1.39
C HIS A 103 -31.45 -3.88 1.15
N TYR A 104 -30.90 -3.12 0.21
CA TYR A 104 -29.48 -3.07 -0.07
C TYR A 104 -28.69 -2.62 1.17
N VAL A 105 -29.08 -1.51 1.78
CA VAL A 105 -28.41 -0.94 2.97
C VAL A 105 -28.38 -1.95 4.12
N PHE A 106 -29.52 -2.56 4.45
CA PHE A 106 -29.58 -3.54 5.53
C PHE A 106 -28.76 -4.78 5.20
N ASN A 107 -28.86 -5.33 3.99
CA ASN A 107 -28.04 -6.48 3.62
C ASN A 107 -26.54 -6.16 3.63
N ALA A 108 -26.14 -4.95 3.23
CA ALA A 108 -24.75 -4.52 3.26
C ALA A 108 -24.22 -4.42 4.69
N VAL A 109 -24.96 -3.76 5.59
CA VAL A 109 -24.62 -3.66 7.01
C VAL A 109 -24.58 -5.04 7.66
N LEU A 110 -25.55 -5.91 7.38
CA LEU A 110 -25.58 -7.26 7.91
C LEU A 110 -24.41 -8.11 7.41
N SER A 111 -23.95 -7.89 6.17
CA SER A 111 -22.80 -8.60 5.60
C SER A 111 -21.46 -8.24 6.23
N LEU A 112 -21.42 -7.25 7.12
CA LEU A 112 -20.25 -6.91 7.93
C LEU A 112 -20.00 -7.95 9.02
N PHE A 113 -21.09 -8.44 9.59
CA PHE A 113 -21.06 -9.19 10.84
C PHE A 113 -21.08 -10.69 10.57
N GLY A 114 -20.55 -11.45 11.54
CA GLY A 114 -20.70 -12.90 11.55
C GLY A 114 -22.16 -13.34 11.72
N ASN A 115 -22.49 -14.59 11.38
CA ASN A 115 -23.86 -15.12 11.53
C ASN A 115 -24.35 -15.21 12.99
N ASP A 116 -23.50 -14.89 13.96
CA ASP A 116 -23.81 -14.86 15.40
C ASP A 116 -24.46 -13.55 15.86
N VAL A 117 -24.48 -12.50 15.02
CA VAL A 117 -25.03 -11.18 15.39
C VAL A 117 -26.57 -11.11 15.41
N GLU A 118 -27.26 -12.11 14.86
CA GLU A 118 -28.71 -12.05 14.61
C GLU A 118 -29.52 -11.64 15.84
N LYS A 119 -29.17 -12.19 17.01
CA LYS A 119 -29.86 -11.91 18.28
C LYS A 119 -29.57 -10.53 18.88
N ASN A 120 -28.54 -9.85 18.38
CA ASN A 120 -28.12 -8.53 18.83
C ASN A 120 -28.60 -7.43 17.86
N ILE A 121 -29.18 -7.79 16.71
CA ILE A 121 -29.77 -6.82 15.79
C ILE A 121 -31.17 -6.44 16.24
N VAL A 122 -31.39 -5.16 16.51
CA VAL A 122 -32.67 -4.60 16.96
C VAL A 122 -33.10 -3.44 16.07
N LEU A 123 -34.39 -3.10 16.11
CA LEU A 123 -34.96 -2.03 15.29
C LEU A 123 -35.24 -0.77 16.11
N PHE A 124 -34.79 0.38 15.62
CA PHE A 124 -35.22 1.69 16.11
C PHE A 124 -36.24 2.26 15.13
N ILE A 125 -37.50 2.40 15.58
CA ILE A 125 -38.59 2.88 14.74
C ILE A 125 -38.91 4.33 15.10
N THR A 126 -38.58 5.27 14.22
CA THR A 126 -38.79 6.71 14.41
C THR A 126 -40.20 7.14 14.00
N HIS A 127 -40.61 8.32 14.46
CA HIS A 127 -41.94 8.91 14.22
C HIS A 127 -43.08 7.98 14.69
N ALA A 128 -42.88 7.30 15.82
CA ALA A 128 -43.71 6.17 16.25
C ALA A 128 -44.52 6.43 17.53
N ALA A 129 -45.32 7.50 17.55
CA ALA A 129 -46.26 7.83 18.65
C ALA A 129 -47.14 6.62 19.04
N LYS A 130 -47.61 5.89 18.02
CA LYS A 130 -48.45 4.69 18.16
C LYS A 130 -47.69 3.44 17.75
N LYS A 131 -48.26 2.26 18.05
CA LYS A 131 -47.65 0.98 17.66
C LYS A 131 -47.43 0.93 16.14
N PRO A 132 -46.17 0.78 15.65
CA PRO A 132 -45.84 0.90 14.23
C PRO A 132 -46.13 -0.40 13.47
N ASN A 133 -47.40 -0.79 13.38
CA ASN A 133 -47.83 -2.07 12.79
C ASN A 133 -47.35 -2.25 11.34
N ASN A 134 -47.31 -1.16 10.56
CA ASN A 134 -46.86 -1.18 9.17
C ASN A 134 -45.37 -1.52 9.07
N ALA A 135 -44.51 -0.82 9.80
CA ALA A 135 -43.07 -1.07 9.82
C ALA A 135 -42.74 -2.48 10.32
N ILE A 136 -43.39 -2.93 11.40
CA ILE A 136 -43.22 -4.30 11.93
C ILE A 136 -43.57 -5.35 10.86
N LYS A 137 -44.69 -5.16 10.16
CA LYS A 137 -45.12 -6.07 9.09
C LYS A 137 -44.14 -6.03 7.90
N ALA A 138 -43.65 -4.85 7.52
CA ALA A 138 -42.69 -4.68 6.45
C ALA A 138 -41.38 -5.43 6.74
N ILE A 139 -40.81 -5.27 7.94
CA ILE A 139 -39.57 -5.94 8.33
C ILE A 139 -39.76 -7.47 8.37
N LYS A 140 -40.86 -7.95 8.95
CA LYS A 140 -41.19 -9.39 8.93
C LYS A 140 -41.26 -9.96 7.52
N GLN A 141 -41.89 -9.25 6.60
CA GLN A 141 -42.03 -9.69 5.21
C GLN A 141 -40.69 -9.67 4.46
N SER A 142 -39.80 -8.74 4.79
CA SER A 142 -38.46 -8.66 4.20
C SER A 142 -37.48 -9.76 4.64
N LYS A 143 -37.82 -10.53 5.69
CA LYS A 143 -36.97 -11.59 6.26
C LYS A 143 -35.56 -11.13 6.63
N ILE A 144 -35.45 -9.89 7.11
CA ILE A 144 -34.19 -9.36 7.62
C ILE A 144 -33.84 -10.07 8.93
N PRO A 145 -32.63 -10.64 9.04
CA PRO A 145 -32.10 -11.18 10.30
C PRO A 145 -32.15 -10.11 11.40
N CYS A 146 -32.86 -10.42 12.47
CA CYS A 146 -32.95 -9.57 13.65
C CYS A 146 -33.45 -10.36 14.85
N ALA A 147 -33.23 -9.83 16.05
CA ALA A 147 -33.72 -10.39 17.28
C ALA A 147 -35.25 -10.51 17.23
N GLN A 148 -35.77 -11.65 17.67
CA GLN A 148 -37.21 -11.92 17.69
C GLN A 148 -37.69 -12.23 19.11
N THR A 149 -38.89 -11.77 19.41
CA THR A 149 -39.66 -12.17 20.59
C THR A 149 -40.20 -13.60 20.43
N ASP A 150 -40.70 -14.21 21.51
CA ASP A 150 -41.35 -15.53 21.50
C ASP A 150 -42.53 -15.65 20.51
N LYS A 151 -43.11 -14.51 20.11
CA LYS A 151 -44.20 -14.44 19.13
C LYS A 151 -43.71 -14.32 17.68
N GLY A 152 -42.39 -14.36 17.45
CA GLY A 152 -41.76 -14.10 16.15
C GLY A 152 -41.92 -12.65 15.67
N ASP A 153 -42.23 -11.70 16.57
CA ASP A 153 -42.15 -10.27 16.28
C ASP A 153 -40.70 -9.80 16.42
N PRO A 154 -40.17 -8.95 15.52
CA PRO A 154 -38.84 -8.37 15.69
C PRO A 154 -38.80 -7.55 16.99
N VAL A 155 -37.65 -7.53 17.65
CA VAL A 155 -37.41 -6.66 18.81
C VAL A 155 -37.21 -5.23 18.31
N TYR A 156 -38.01 -4.30 18.82
CA TYR A 156 -37.97 -2.89 18.40
C TYR A 156 -38.17 -1.93 19.56
N PHE A 157 -37.63 -0.73 19.38
CA PHE A 157 -37.72 0.41 20.28
C PHE A 157 -38.35 1.59 19.51
N ARG A 158 -39.30 2.29 20.14
CA ARG A 158 -40.07 3.35 19.49
C ARG A 158 -39.52 4.70 19.87
N LEU A 159 -39.22 5.51 18.87
CA LEU A 159 -38.73 6.87 19.05
C LEU A 159 -39.76 7.82 18.44
N ASP A 160 -40.26 8.73 19.26
CA ASP A 160 -41.10 9.84 18.82
C ASP A 160 -40.46 11.13 19.30
N ASN A 161 -39.81 11.82 18.37
CA ASN A 161 -39.08 13.04 18.66
C ASN A 161 -39.97 14.28 18.49
N SER A 162 -41.29 14.14 18.29
CA SER A 162 -42.20 15.29 18.15
C SER A 162 -42.14 16.31 19.31
N HIS A 163 -41.68 15.89 20.49
CA HIS A 163 -41.44 16.76 21.64
C HIS A 163 -40.26 17.74 21.46
N CYS A 164 -39.38 17.55 20.47
CA CYS A 164 -38.21 18.42 20.26
C CYS A 164 -38.47 19.62 19.33
N GLU A 165 -39.67 19.73 18.73
CA GLU A 165 -39.98 20.77 17.74
C GLU A 165 -40.65 22.03 18.31
N ASN A 166 -41.19 22.00 19.54
CA ASN A 166 -41.97 23.10 20.13
C ASN A 166 -41.58 23.38 21.61
N PHE A 167 -40.42 24.01 21.84
CA PHE A 167 -39.98 24.45 23.19
C PHE A 167 -40.58 25.78 23.65
N ASP A 168 -41.20 26.54 22.75
CA ASP A 168 -41.58 27.94 22.98
C ASP A 168 -42.99 28.15 23.56
N ASP A 169 -43.73 27.08 23.85
CA ASP A 169 -45.06 27.18 24.48
C ASP A 169 -44.95 27.36 26.02
N GLU A 170 -45.67 28.35 26.58
CA GLU A 170 -45.66 28.65 28.03
C GLU A 170 -46.18 27.46 28.88
N GLU A 171 -46.99 26.57 28.30
CA GLU A 171 -47.65 25.44 28.98
C GLU A 171 -47.22 24.09 28.36
N ILE A 172 -46.94 23.09 29.21
CA ILE A 172 -46.58 21.74 28.76
C ILE A 172 -47.84 21.10 28.16
N SER A 173 -47.82 20.79 26.86
CA SER A 173 -48.93 20.10 26.21
C SER A 173 -49.01 18.62 26.61
N ASP A 174 -50.21 18.06 26.64
CA ASP A 174 -50.43 16.62 26.87
C ASP A 174 -49.64 15.75 25.87
N ASP A 175 -49.48 16.24 24.63
CA ASP A 175 -48.72 15.57 23.58
C ASP A 175 -47.21 15.56 23.87
N TYR A 176 -46.65 16.66 24.39
CA TYR A 176 -45.25 16.71 24.85
C TYR A 176 -45.01 15.68 25.96
N GLN A 177 -45.87 15.66 26.99
CA GLN A 177 -45.72 14.74 28.12
C GLN A 177 -45.86 13.28 27.67
N ALA A 178 -46.76 12.99 26.74
CA ALA A 178 -46.93 11.66 26.18
C ALA A 178 -45.67 11.19 25.42
N SER A 179 -45.08 12.06 24.61
CA SER A 179 -43.83 11.78 23.88
C SER A 179 -42.63 11.62 24.82
N TRP A 180 -42.54 12.42 25.89
CA TRP A 180 -41.50 12.29 26.91
C TRP A 180 -41.60 10.97 27.67
N ASN A 181 -42.80 10.62 28.14
CA ASN A 181 -43.05 9.35 28.82
C ASN A 181 -42.71 8.15 27.91
N LEU A 182 -43.03 8.25 26.61
CA LEU A 182 -42.68 7.22 25.63
C LEU A 182 -41.15 7.09 25.47
N LEU A 183 -40.41 8.19 25.44
CA LEU A 183 -38.94 8.18 25.40
C LEU A 183 -38.37 7.47 26.64
N ASN A 184 -38.78 7.87 27.85
CA ASN A 184 -38.30 7.29 29.10
C ASN A 184 -38.57 5.78 29.16
N MET A 185 -39.82 5.37 28.93
CA MET A 185 -40.19 3.95 28.91
C MET A 185 -39.41 3.15 27.85
N THR A 186 -39.12 3.75 26.70
CA THR A 186 -38.37 3.09 25.63
C THR A 186 -36.90 2.94 26.01
N MET A 187 -36.29 3.97 26.59
CA MET A 187 -34.90 3.94 27.02
C MET A 187 -34.69 2.96 28.18
N GLU A 188 -35.57 2.93 29.17
CA GLU A 188 -35.55 1.93 30.25
C GLU A 188 -35.57 0.51 29.70
N ARG A 189 -36.46 0.24 28.73
CA ARG A 189 -36.55 -1.07 28.08
C ARG A 189 -35.31 -1.39 27.26
N PHE A 190 -34.74 -0.41 26.56
CA PHE A 190 -33.53 -0.59 25.76
C PHE A 190 -32.32 -0.91 26.65
N LEU A 191 -32.11 -0.14 27.72
CA LEU A 191 -31.02 -0.39 28.67
C LEU A 191 -31.22 -1.72 29.41
N THR A 192 -32.46 -2.12 29.70
CA THR A 192 -32.73 -3.45 30.27
C THR A 192 -32.37 -4.55 29.28
N PHE A 193 -32.72 -4.39 28.00
CA PHE A 193 -32.32 -5.32 26.95
C PHE A 193 -30.79 -5.44 26.85
N LEU A 194 -30.05 -4.32 26.87
CA LEU A 194 -28.59 -4.33 26.85
C LEU A 194 -27.97 -5.05 28.06
N LYS A 195 -28.61 -5.02 29.24
CA LYS A 195 -28.13 -5.76 30.42
C LYS A 195 -28.35 -7.27 30.32
N GLU A 196 -29.38 -7.70 29.61
CA GLU A 196 -29.78 -9.10 29.51
C GLU A 196 -29.15 -9.81 28.31
N ILE A 197 -28.86 -9.06 27.23
CA ILE A 197 -28.27 -9.62 26.02
C ILE A 197 -26.81 -9.99 26.27
N LYS A 198 -26.38 -11.10 25.67
CA LYS A 198 -24.96 -11.47 25.70
C LYS A 198 -24.22 -10.65 24.65
N PRO A 199 -23.12 -9.95 25.00
CA PRO A 199 -22.27 -9.29 24.02
C PRO A 199 -21.70 -10.30 23.02
N ILE A 200 -21.55 -9.87 21.77
CA ILE A 200 -20.89 -10.65 20.73
C ILE A 200 -19.48 -10.13 20.50
N SER A 201 -18.52 -11.04 20.27
CA SER A 201 -17.16 -10.63 19.95
C SER A 201 -17.07 -10.18 18.49
N VAL A 202 -16.39 -9.07 18.24
CA VAL A 202 -16.18 -8.57 16.87
C VAL A 202 -15.16 -9.39 16.07
N LYS A 203 -14.52 -10.41 16.65
CA LYS A 203 -13.49 -11.22 15.98
C LYS A 203 -13.98 -11.84 14.67
N MET A 204 -15.22 -12.33 14.62
CA MET A 204 -15.78 -12.89 13.39
C MET A 204 -16.07 -11.80 12.36
N THR A 205 -16.53 -10.62 12.79
CA THR A 205 -16.67 -9.41 11.96
C THR A 205 -15.33 -8.99 11.34
N VAL A 206 -14.25 -8.97 12.13
CA VAL A 206 -12.88 -8.69 11.65
C VAL A 206 -12.45 -9.70 10.58
N ALA A 207 -12.71 -11.00 10.80
CA ALA A 207 -12.42 -12.04 9.82
C ALA A 207 -13.23 -11.87 8.52
N VAL A 208 -14.52 -11.53 8.62
CA VAL A 208 -15.40 -11.24 7.46
C VAL A 208 -14.86 -10.05 6.67
N LEU A 209 -14.49 -8.96 7.33
CA LEU A 209 -13.92 -7.76 6.70
C LEU A 209 -12.58 -8.04 6.02
N ARG A 210 -11.70 -8.83 6.65
CA ARG A 210 -10.44 -9.29 6.03
C ARG A 210 -10.69 -10.13 4.77
N ASN A 211 -11.59 -11.09 4.83
CA ASN A 211 -11.95 -11.93 3.68
C ASN A 211 -12.51 -11.10 2.52
N ARG A 212 -13.31 -10.07 2.80
CA ARG A 212 -13.82 -9.13 1.77
C ARG A 212 -12.70 -8.34 1.09
N LYS A 213 -11.69 -7.91 1.84
CA LYS A 213 -10.50 -7.25 1.29
C LYS A 213 -9.75 -8.19 0.33
N GLN A 214 -9.56 -9.45 0.72
CA GLN A 214 -8.92 -10.49 -0.11
C GLN A 214 -9.75 -10.83 -1.37
N LEU A 215 -11.06 -10.97 -1.25
CA LEU A 215 -11.96 -11.20 -2.38
C LEU A 215 -11.93 -10.03 -3.37
N THR A 216 -11.91 -8.79 -2.88
CA THR A 216 -11.79 -7.59 -3.74
C THR A 216 -10.49 -7.62 -4.56
N ALA A 217 -9.36 -7.98 -3.93
CA ALA A 217 -8.09 -8.15 -4.62
C ALA A 217 -8.15 -9.29 -5.66
N SER A 218 -8.76 -10.43 -5.30
CA SER A 218 -8.95 -11.58 -6.19
C SER A 218 -9.82 -11.23 -7.41
N ILE A 219 -10.90 -10.49 -7.21
CA ILE A 219 -11.77 -9.99 -8.29
C ILE A 219 -11.01 -9.03 -9.20
N SER A 220 -10.19 -8.14 -8.64
CA SER A 220 -9.32 -7.26 -9.45
C SER A 220 -8.40 -8.08 -10.35
N ASN A 221 -7.73 -9.09 -9.78
CA ASN A 221 -6.86 -9.99 -10.54
C ASN A 221 -7.60 -10.75 -11.64
N ILE A 222 -8.82 -11.21 -11.37
CA ILE A 222 -9.66 -11.88 -12.39
C ILE A 222 -10.04 -10.89 -13.50
N LYS A 223 -10.40 -9.64 -13.16
CA LYS A 223 -10.69 -8.61 -14.17
C LYS A 223 -9.49 -8.35 -15.07
N ASP A 224 -8.29 -8.31 -14.52
CA ASP A 224 -7.08 -8.11 -15.31
C ASP A 224 -6.77 -9.33 -16.20
N LYS A 225 -7.03 -10.55 -15.71
CA LYS A 225 -6.98 -11.78 -16.54
C LYS A 225 -8.00 -11.78 -17.68
N ILE A 226 -9.22 -11.28 -17.45
CA ILE A 226 -10.26 -11.16 -18.48
C ILE A 226 -9.79 -10.19 -19.57
N LYS A 227 -9.32 -8.99 -19.18
CA LYS A 227 -8.75 -8.02 -20.14
C LYS A 227 -7.61 -8.61 -20.95
N LEU A 228 -6.69 -9.34 -20.32
CA LEU A 228 -5.60 -10.02 -21.02
C LEU A 228 -6.12 -11.04 -22.05
N THR A 229 -7.16 -11.80 -21.69
CA THR A 229 -7.79 -12.78 -22.57
C THR A 229 -8.46 -12.09 -23.76
N GLU A 230 -9.14 -10.97 -23.54
CA GLU A 230 -9.75 -10.15 -24.60
C GLU A 230 -8.69 -9.60 -25.57
N LEU A 231 -7.56 -9.09 -25.05
CA LEU A 231 -6.43 -8.65 -25.88
C LEU A 231 -5.88 -9.80 -26.74
N LYS A 232 -5.71 -10.98 -26.16
CA LYS A 232 -5.22 -12.16 -26.88
C LYS A 232 -6.21 -12.68 -27.93
N GLN A 233 -7.51 -12.57 -27.67
CA GLN A 233 -8.53 -12.86 -28.70
C GLN A 233 -8.43 -11.90 -29.88
N LYS A 234 -8.16 -10.61 -29.63
CA LYS A 234 -7.97 -9.61 -30.67
C LYS A 234 -6.72 -9.89 -31.51
N GLU A 235 -5.60 -10.25 -30.88
CA GLU A 235 -4.37 -10.67 -31.57
C GLU A 235 -4.61 -11.90 -32.49
N LEU A 236 -5.30 -12.92 -31.98
CA LEU A 236 -5.65 -14.11 -32.77
C LEU A 236 -6.57 -13.77 -33.95
N GLN A 237 -7.51 -12.84 -33.76
CA GLN A 237 -8.40 -12.38 -34.82
C GLN A 237 -7.63 -11.61 -35.91
N GLN A 238 -6.70 -10.72 -35.54
CA GLN A 238 -5.81 -10.03 -36.48
C GLN A 238 -4.96 -11.03 -37.28
N THR A 239 -4.36 -12.01 -36.62
CA THR A 239 -3.59 -13.09 -37.28
C THR A 239 -4.45 -13.87 -38.27
N LYS A 240 -5.69 -14.22 -37.89
CA LYS A 240 -6.63 -14.95 -38.75
C LYS A 240 -7.03 -14.14 -39.98
N GLU A 241 -7.31 -12.85 -39.83
CA GLU A 241 -7.63 -11.94 -40.93
C GLU A 241 -6.45 -11.80 -41.91
N ALA A 242 -5.22 -11.67 -41.38
CA ALA A 242 -4.01 -11.62 -42.19
C ALA A 242 -3.80 -12.92 -42.99
N LEU A 243 -4.04 -14.09 -42.38
CA LEU A 243 -3.98 -15.39 -43.05
C LEU A 243 -5.04 -15.53 -44.14
N GLN A 244 -6.28 -15.09 -43.90
CA GLN A 244 -7.35 -15.12 -44.90
C GLN A 244 -7.04 -14.23 -46.09
N GLN A 245 -6.53 -13.00 -45.86
CA GLN A 245 -6.10 -12.13 -46.94
C GLN A 245 -4.98 -12.75 -47.77
N HIS A 246 -4.00 -13.41 -47.12
CA HIS A 246 -2.92 -14.10 -47.82
C HIS A 246 -3.44 -15.26 -48.70
N GLU A 247 -4.41 -16.04 -48.21
CA GLU A 247 -5.05 -17.12 -48.98
C GLU A 247 -5.86 -16.58 -50.17
N GLU A 248 -6.62 -15.49 -49.98
CA GLU A 248 -7.43 -14.85 -51.04
C GLU A 248 -6.56 -14.28 -52.17
N GLU A 249 -5.37 -13.78 -51.85
CA GLU A 249 -4.43 -13.21 -52.81
C GLU A 249 -3.64 -14.25 -53.62
N LYS A 250 -3.80 -15.56 -53.36
CA LYS A 250 -3.14 -16.67 -54.08
C LYS A 250 -1.62 -16.48 -54.27
N ARG A 251 -0.95 -15.87 -53.28
CA ARG A 251 0.51 -15.72 -53.33
C ARG A 251 1.17 -17.09 -53.16
N ASP A 252 2.24 -17.36 -53.92
CA ASP A 252 3.03 -18.59 -53.79
C ASP A 252 3.50 -18.79 -52.33
N ASN A 253 3.76 -20.04 -51.96
CA ASN A 253 4.07 -20.52 -50.60
C ASN A 253 5.40 -20.01 -49.99
N ASN A 254 5.78 -18.77 -50.28
CA ASN A 254 6.95 -18.08 -49.72
C ASN A 254 6.61 -17.47 -48.35
N SER A 255 7.66 -17.25 -47.55
CA SER A 255 7.57 -16.61 -46.24
C SER A 255 6.85 -15.25 -46.31
N PHE A 256 5.80 -15.07 -45.51
CA PHE A 256 5.08 -13.82 -45.36
C PHE A 256 5.27 -13.28 -43.93
N GLU A 257 5.31 -11.95 -43.80
CA GLU A 257 5.41 -11.25 -42.52
C GLU A 257 4.12 -10.43 -42.30
N CYS A 258 3.51 -10.53 -41.12
CA CYS A 258 2.42 -9.66 -40.67
C CYS A 258 2.81 -8.98 -39.35
N GLU A 259 2.42 -7.71 -39.20
CA GLU A 259 2.43 -7.02 -37.93
C GLU A 259 1.18 -7.41 -37.14
N VAL A 260 1.38 -7.96 -35.94
CA VAL A 260 0.33 -8.28 -34.97
C VAL A 260 0.69 -7.65 -33.64
N ASP A 261 -0.32 -7.21 -32.89
CA ASP A 261 -0.13 -6.71 -31.53
C ASP A 261 0.19 -7.90 -30.60
N GLU A 262 1.47 -8.22 -30.38
CA GLU A 262 1.90 -9.37 -29.57
C GLU A 262 1.60 -9.15 -28.08
N VAL A 263 0.72 -9.97 -27.50
CA VAL A 263 0.37 -9.91 -26.07
C VAL A 263 1.27 -10.86 -25.28
N TYR A 264 2.36 -10.33 -24.71
CA TYR A 264 3.19 -11.10 -23.76
C TYR A 264 2.52 -11.15 -22.37
N LYS A 265 2.60 -12.33 -21.73
CA LYS A 265 2.24 -12.47 -20.31
C LYS A 265 3.26 -11.71 -19.49
N GLU A 266 2.89 -10.56 -18.96
CA GLU A 266 3.56 -10.07 -17.78
C GLU A 266 3.22 -11.01 -16.60
N LYS A 267 4.26 -11.43 -15.88
CA LYS A 267 4.15 -12.25 -14.66
C LYS A 267 3.46 -11.42 -13.58
N THR A 268 2.93 -12.07 -12.55
CA THR A 268 2.31 -11.44 -11.36
C THR A 268 3.02 -10.13 -10.99
N HIS A 269 2.38 -8.99 -11.22
CA HIS A 269 2.99 -7.66 -10.99
C HIS A 269 3.06 -7.23 -9.54
N ALA A 270 2.45 -8.00 -8.64
CA ALA A 270 2.26 -7.64 -7.25
C ALA A 270 2.46 -8.83 -6.31
N VAL A 271 2.98 -8.55 -5.13
CA VAL A 271 3.03 -9.50 -4.00
C VAL A 271 1.60 -9.87 -3.63
N THR A 272 1.28 -11.16 -3.61
CA THR A 272 -0.06 -11.66 -3.28
C THR A 272 0.00 -12.47 -2.00
N VAL A 273 -0.90 -12.21 -1.06
CA VAL A 273 -0.97 -12.92 0.22
C VAL A 273 -2.23 -13.78 0.23
N TYR A 274 -2.05 -15.08 0.44
CA TYR A 274 -3.12 -16.06 0.56
C TYR A 274 -3.21 -16.54 2.01
N ASP A 275 -4.37 -16.39 2.63
CA ASP A 275 -4.63 -17.05 3.91
C ASP A 275 -5.42 -18.33 3.67
N VAL A 276 -4.79 -19.46 3.99
CA VAL A 276 -5.39 -20.78 3.86
C VAL A 276 -5.92 -21.21 5.23
N PHE A 277 -7.24 -21.19 5.34
CA PHE A 277 -7.98 -21.72 6.50
C PHE A 277 -8.59 -23.07 6.12
N ILE A 278 -8.22 -24.12 6.85
CA ILE A 278 -8.78 -25.45 6.67
C ILE A 278 -9.60 -25.77 7.92
N GLU A 279 -10.91 -25.98 7.76
CA GLU A 279 -11.91 -26.14 8.84
C GLU A 279 -11.60 -27.29 9.83
N HIS A 280 -10.73 -28.23 9.44
CA HIS A 280 -10.27 -29.36 10.25
C HIS A 280 -8.77 -29.34 10.58
N CYS A 281 -8.06 -28.26 10.25
CA CYS A 281 -6.64 -28.10 10.58
C CYS A 281 -6.47 -26.95 11.60
N PRO A 282 -5.78 -27.18 12.74
CA PRO A 282 -5.54 -26.13 13.74
C PRO A 282 -4.49 -25.09 13.29
N ILE A 283 -4.06 -25.12 12.03
CA ILE A 283 -3.03 -24.24 11.48
C ILE A 283 -3.69 -23.29 10.48
N SER A 284 -3.61 -21.99 10.75
CA SER A 284 -3.79 -20.95 9.73
C SER A 284 -2.47 -20.79 8.98
N LEU A 285 -2.47 -20.94 7.66
CA LEU A 285 -1.28 -20.82 6.83
C LEU A 285 -1.40 -19.57 5.95
N THR A 286 -0.53 -18.59 6.17
CA THR A 286 -0.37 -17.43 5.28
C THR A 286 0.74 -17.71 4.28
N VAL A 287 0.44 -17.65 2.98
CA VAL A 287 1.38 -17.84 1.88
C VAL A 287 1.57 -16.52 1.16
N ILE A 288 2.81 -16.04 1.12
CA ILE A 288 3.19 -14.85 0.36
C ILE A 288 3.76 -15.31 -0.98
N ASP A 289 3.03 -15.05 -2.05
CA ASP A 289 3.47 -15.29 -3.42
C ASP A 289 4.10 -14.03 -4.00
N THR A 290 5.28 -14.20 -4.60
CA THR A 290 6.12 -13.10 -5.06
C THR A 290 6.19 -13.10 -6.59
N PRO A 291 6.22 -11.92 -7.24
CA PRO A 291 6.56 -11.79 -8.65
C PRO A 291 7.82 -12.57 -9.03
N GLY A 292 7.90 -13.04 -10.28
CA GLY A 292 9.11 -13.67 -10.79
C GLY A 292 10.23 -12.66 -11.01
N PHE A 293 11.21 -12.64 -10.10
CA PHE A 293 12.32 -11.68 -10.05
C PHE A 293 13.23 -11.69 -11.30
N GLY A 294 13.77 -10.52 -11.68
CA GLY A 294 14.68 -10.34 -12.82
C GLY A 294 14.02 -10.48 -14.19
N SER A 295 12.87 -9.85 -14.43
CA SER A 295 12.25 -9.72 -15.75
C SER A 295 13.17 -8.93 -16.71
N THR A 296 12.88 -8.95 -18.01
CA THR A 296 13.60 -8.16 -19.03
C THR A 296 13.35 -6.65 -18.92
N GLU A 297 12.58 -6.20 -17.92
CA GLU A 297 12.14 -4.81 -17.74
C GLU A 297 13.04 -3.99 -16.80
N GLY A 298 14.10 -4.60 -16.25
CA GLY A 298 15.16 -3.90 -15.52
C GLY A 298 14.92 -3.67 -14.03
N THR A 299 15.87 -2.99 -13.37
CA THR A 299 15.97 -2.77 -11.91
C THR A 299 14.79 -2.03 -11.27
N THR A 300 13.92 -1.40 -12.08
CA THR A 300 12.80 -0.57 -11.60
C THR A 300 11.62 -1.42 -11.08
N GLU A 301 11.42 -2.63 -11.61
CA GLU A 301 10.38 -3.55 -11.11
C GLU A 301 10.76 -4.19 -9.77
N ASP A 302 12.05 -4.49 -9.57
CA ASP A 302 12.57 -5.05 -8.33
C ASP A 302 12.37 -4.07 -7.16
N ILE A 303 12.45 -2.75 -7.41
CA ILE A 303 12.13 -1.70 -6.42
C ILE A 303 10.66 -1.83 -5.96
N LYS A 304 9.69 -1.96 -6.88
CA LYS A 304 8.25 -2.07 -6.53
C LYS A 304 7.98 -3.30 -5.65
N PHE A 305 8.64 -4.41 -5.93
CA PHE A 305 8.58 -5.61 -5.12
C PHE A 305 9.09 -5.37 -3.70
N PHE A 306 10.26 -4.74 -3.55
CA PHE A 306 10.81 -4.41 -2.24
C PHE A 306 9.91 -3.45 -1.46
N GLU A 307 9.27 -2.51 -2.15
CA GLU A 307 8.28 -1.63 -1.52
C GLU A 307 7.06 -2.39 -1.02
N SER A 308 6.51 -3.28 -1.84
CA SER A 308 5.33 -4.08 -1.50
C SER A 308 5.61 -5.01 -0.30
N LEU A 309 6.78 -5.64 -0.26
CA LEU A 309 7.20 -6.45 0.90
C LEU A 309 7.45 -5.59 2.14
N HIS A 310 8.07 -4.42 1.99
CA HIS A 310 8.29 -3.51 3.11
C HIS A 310 6.97 -3.02 3.72
N GLU A 311 5.95 -2.75 2.90
CA GLU A 311 4.60 -2.44 3.37
C GLU A 311 3.98 -3.64 4.09
N LEU A 312 4.05 -4.84 3.50
CA LEU A 312 3.50 -6.06 4.08
C LEU A 312 4.10 -6.38 5.45
N PHE A 313 5.39 -6.18 5.65
CA PHE A 313 6.07 -6.47 6.92
C PHE A 313 5.99 -5.34 7.96
N ARG A 314 5.51 -4.16 7.57
CA ARG A 314 5.30 -3.02 8.48
C ARG A 314 3.86 -2.79 8.87
N SER A 315 2.93 -3.23 8.03
CA SER A 315 1.51 -3.12 8.30
C SER A 315 1.20 -3.79 9.64
N THR A 316 0.36 -3.15 10.45
CA THR A 316 -0.14 -3.76 11.69
C THR A 316 -1.06 -4.96 11.41
N ASP A 317 -1.55 -5.09 10.16
CA ASP A 317 -2.25 -6.27 9.60
C ASP A 317 -1.31 -7.17 8.77
N GLY A 318 -0.02 -6.90 8.85
CA GLY A 318 1.04 -7.52 8.07
C GLY A 318 1.49 -8.87 8.60
N VAL A 319 2.60 -9.35 8.05
CA VAL A 319 3.23 -10.60 8.50
C VAL A 319 4.39 -10.24 9.43
N ASP A 320 4.25 -10.53 10.73
CA ASP A 320 5.27 -10.22 11.75
C ASP A 320 6.36 -11.28 11.89
N GLU A 321 6.03 -12.52 11.52
CA GLU A 321 6.91 -13.68 11.63
C GLU A 321 6.84 -14.56 10.38
N LEU A 322 7.99 -15.06 9.94
CA LEU A 322 8.12 -15.98 8.83
C LEU A 322 8.55 -17.35 9.32
N ALA A 323 7.75 -18.36 9.02
CA ALA A 323 8.07 -19.75 9.32
C ALA A 323 9.05 -20.35 8.30
N ALA A 324 8.88 -20.04 7.01
CA ALA A 324 9.77 -20.50 5.96
C ALA A 324 9.84 -19.55 4.76
N VAL A 325 10.99 -19.56 4.06
CA VAL A 325 11.17 -18.93 2.75
C VAL A 325 11.40 -20.05 1.73
N CYS A 326 10.47 -20.22 0.79
CA CYS A 326 10.49 -21.32 -0.15
C CYS A 326 11.10 -20.89 -1.50
N LEU A 327 12.33 -21.32 -1.80
CA LEU A 327 12.96 -21.10 -3.09
C LEU A 327 12.53 -22.19 -4.08
N VAL A 328 11.94 -21.80 -5.21
CA VAL A 328 11.38 -22.74 -6.19
C VAL A 328 12.38 -23.00 -7.33
N VAL A 329 12.66 -24.28 -7.61
CA VAL A 329 13.53 -24.73 -8.71
C VAL A 329 12.93 -25.94 -9.42
N THR A 330 13.32 -26.19 -10.67
CA THR A 330 12.87 -27.38 -11.41
C THR A 330 13.82 -28.56 -11.20
N SER A 331 13.30 -29.79 -11.26
CA SER A 331 14.08 -31.03 -11.11
C SER A 331 15.20 -31.19 -12.16
N PHE A 332 15.03 -30.57 -13.33
CA PHE A 332 15.97 -30.58 -14.45
C PHE A 332 17.14 -29.60 -14.28
N THR A 333 17.12 -28.77 -13.23
CA THR A 333 18.19 -27.82 -12.93
C THR A 333 19.50 -28.57 -12.67
N SER A 334 20.45 -28.48 -13.61
CA SER A 334 21.78 -29.09 -13.51
C SER A 334 22.84 -28.12 -12.98
N ARG A 335 22.61 -26.82 -13.18
CA ARG A 335 23.38 -25.69 -12.67
C ARG A 335 22.43 -24.50 -12.56
N LEU A 336 22.64 -23.63 -11.56
CA LEU A 336 21.92 -22.37 -11.51
C LEU A 336 22.45 -21.40 -12.57
N THR A 337 21.54 -20.74 -13.26
CA THR A 337 21.90 -19.64 -14.16
C THR A 337 22.34 -18.42 -13.36
N GLU A 338 23.07 -17.49 -13.98
CA GLU A 338 23.42 -16.20 -13.35
C GLU A 338 22.16 -15.46 -12.88
N ARG A 339 21.09 -15.52 -13.68
CA ARG A 339 19.77 -15.00 -13.29
C ARG A 339 19.25 -15.66 -12.01
N GLN A 340 19.26 -16.98 -11.90
CA GLN A 340 18.80 -17.66 -10.68
C GLN A 340 19.66 -17.31 -9.47
N HIS A 341 20.98 -17.15 -9.66
CA HIS A 341 21.88 -16.66 -8.62
C HIS A 341 21.50 -15.25 -8.16
N TYR A 342 21.26 -14.33 -9.10
CA TYR A 342 20.79 -12.97 -8.80
C TYR A 342 19.48 -13.00 -8.02
N VAL A 343 18.46 -13.74 -8.50
CA VAL A 343 17.15 -13.83 -7.84
C VAL A 343 17.28 -14.32 -6.41
N PHE A 344 18.04 -15.40 -6.20
CA PHE A 344 18.22 -15.94 -4.85
C PHE A 344 18.99 -14.99 -3.96
N ASN A 345 20.10 -14.40 -4.42
CA ASN A 345 20.84 -13.42 -3.64
C ASN A 345 19.98 -12.19 -3.29
N ALA A 346 19.16 -11.71 -4.21
CA ALA A 346 18.26 -10.59 -3.99
C ALA A 346 17.23 -10.91 -2.90
N VAL A 347 16.56 -12.07 -2.98
CA VAL A 347 15.61 -12.52 -1.95
C VAL A 347 16.31 -12.73 -0.61
N LEU A 348 17.48 -13.37 -0.59
CA LEU A 348 18.28 -13.58 0.63
C LEU A 348 18.69 -12.26 1.29
N SER A 349 19.02 -11.24 0.49
CA SER A 349 19.44 -9.93 0.97
C SER A 349 18.32 -9.14 1.65
N LEU A 350 17.07 -9.62 1.61
CA LEU A 350 15.97 -9.06 2.37
C LEU A 350 16.00 -9.46 3.84
N PHE A 351 16.60 -10.60 4.13
CA PHE A 351 16.51 -11.21 5.44
C PHE A 351 17.85 -11.09 6.16
N GLY A 352 17.79 -11.10 7.50
CA GLY A 352 18.99 -11.19 8.31
C GLY A 352 19.67 -12.55 8.14
N ASN A 353 20.93 -12.66 8.58
CA ASN A 353 21.68 -13.92 8.57
C ASN A 353 21.03 -15.04 9.42
N ASP A 354 20.00 -14.71 10.21
CA ASP A 354 19.22 -15.66 10.99
C ASP A 354 18.21 -16.47 10.15
N VAL A 355 17.91 -16.07 8.91
CA VAL A 355 16.92 -16.74 8.04
C VAL A 355 17.37 -18.08 7.46
N GLU A 356 18.66 -18.38 7.49
CA GLU A 356 19.25 -19.53 6.77
C GLU A 356 18.52 -20.84 7.06
N LYS A 357 18.17 -21.09 8.34
CA LYS A 357 17.49 -22.32 8.77
C LYS A 357 16.02 -22.40 8.34
N ASN A 358 15.42 -21.28 7.94
CA ASN A 358 14.03 -21.19 7.50
C ASN A 358 13.91 -21.20 5.98
N ILE A 359 15.03 -21.14 5.24
CA ILE A 359 15.03 -21.25 3.79
C ILE A 359 14.98 -22.72 3.37
N VAL A 360 13.96 -23.08 2.59
CA VAL A 360 13.74 -24.44 2.08
C VAL A 360 13.53 -24.44 0.58
N LEU A 361 13.74 -25.59 -0.06
CA LEU A 361 13.63 -25.71 -1.52
C LEU A 361 12.35 -26.42 -1.92
N PHE A 362 11.62 -25.85 -2.87
CA PHE A 362 10.51 -26.50 -3.54
C PHE A 362 10.97 -26.92 -4.94
N ILE A 363 11.09 -28.23 -5.16
CA ILE A 363 11.57 -28.78 -6.43
C ILE A 363 10.38 -29.29 -7.24
N THR A 364 10.05 -28.58 -8.31
CA THR A 364 8.92 -28.89 -9.21
C THR A 364 9.32 -29.88 -10.30
N HIS A 365 8.32 -30.50 -10.94
CA HIS A 365 8.48 -31.54 -11.96
C HIS A 365 9.32 -32.73 -11.45
N ALA A 366 9.15 -33.09 -10.18
CA ALA A 366 10.04 -34.02 -9.48
C ALA A 366 9.36 -35.35 -9.11
N ALA A 367 8.85 -36.08 -10.11
CA ALA A 367 8.31 -37.45 -9.94
C ALA A 367 9.32 -38.40 -9.28
N LYS A 368 10.61 -38.25 -9.62
CA LYS A 368 11.74 -39.01 -9.06
C LYS A 368 12.63 -38.13 -8.19
N LYS A 369 13.55 -38.75 -7.44
CA LYS A 369 14.52 -38.02 -6.60
C LYS A 369 15.35 -37.04 -7.48
N PRO A 370 15.29 -35.72 -7.24
CA PRO A 370 15.89 -34.72 -8.12
C PRO A 370 17.39 -34.55 -7.83
N ASN A 371 18.18 -35.58 -8.09
CA ASN A 371 19.61 -35.61 -7.76
C ASN A 371 20.40 -34.45 -8.43
N ASN A 372 20.01 -34.07 -9.66
CA ASN A 372 20.66 -32.97 -10.40
C ASN A 372 20.45 -31.62 -9.70
N ALA A 373 19.20 -31.28 -9.40
CA ALA A 373 18.87 -30.03 -8.70
C ALA A 373 19.53 -29.96 -7.32
N ILE A 374 19.50 -31.05 -6.54
CA ILE A 374 20.16 -31.11 -5.22
C ILE A 374 21.67 -30.85 -5.35
N LYS A 375 22.31 -31.46 -6.36
CA LYS A 375 23.75 -31.25 -6.61
C LYS A 375 24.05 -29.81 -7.04
N ALA A 376 23.22 -29.24 -7.90
CA ALA A 376 23.36 -27.86 -8.36
C ALA A 376 23.30 -26.87 -7.18
N ILE A 377 22.27 -26.98 -6.33
CA ILE A 377 22.10 -26.08 -5.17
C ILE A 377 23.29 -26.21 -4.20
N LYS A 378 23.75 -27.44 -3.92
CA LYS A 378 24.94 -27.66 -3.08
C LYS A 378 26.20 -27.00 -3.63
N GLN A 379 26.41 -27.08 -4.94
CA GLN A 379 27.57 -26.46 -5.60
C GLN A 379 27.49 -24.94 -5.56
N SER A 380 26.28 -24.39 -5.66
CA SER A 380 26.02 -22.95 -5.63
C SER A 380 26.14 -22.33 -4.23
N LYS A 381 26.30 -23.12 -3.16
CA LYS A 381 26.46 -22.67 -1.76
C LYS A 381 25.38 -21.69 -1.30
N ILE A 382 24.16 -21.86 -1.78
CA ILE A 382 23.03 -21.03 -1.35
C ILE A 382 22.70 -21.33 0.11
N PRO A 383 22.61 -20.30 0.97
CA PRO A 383 22.13 -20.45 2.34
C PRO A 383 20.75 -21.09 2.36
N CYS A 384 20.64 -22.25 3.02
CA CYS A 384 19.37 -22.95 3.20
C CYS A 384 19.44 -23.93 4.37
N ALA A 385 18.28 -24.32 4.87
CA ALA A 385 18.16 -25.32 5.90
C ALA A 385 18.83 -26.62 5.48
N GLN A 386 19.62 -27.21 6.37
CA GLN A 386 20.35 -28.45 6.13
C GLN A 386 19.85 -29.55 7.06
N THR A 387 19.79 -30.77 6.54
CA THR A 387 19.62 -32.00 7.33
C THR A 387 20.90 -32.33 8.09
N ASP A 388 20.83 -33.27 9.06
CA ASP A 388 22.00 -33.77 9.80
C ASP A 388 23.13 -34.31 8.91
N LYS A 389 22.83 -34.64 7.64
CA LYS A 389 23.78 -35.13 6.65
C LYS A 389 24.42 -34.01 5.81
N GLY A 390 24.07 -32.75 6.06
CA GLY A 390 24.49 -31.60 5.24
C GLY A 390 23.81 -31.53 3.87
N ASP A 391 22.71 -32.27 3.66
CA ASP A 391 21.87 -32.12 2.47
C ASP A 391 20.87 -30.96 2.67
N PRO A 392 20.61 -30.12 1.66
CA PRO A 392 19.54 -29.12 1.72
C PRO A 392 18.18 -29.75 2.04
N VAL A 393 17.36 -29.08 2.83
CA VAL A 393 15.96 -29.46 3.07
C VAL A 393 15.15 -29.07 1.83
N TYR A 394 14.45 -30.05 1.25
CA TYR A 394 13.63 -29.84 0.07
C TYR A 394 12.33 -30.64 0.10
N PHE A 395 11.33 -30.11 -0.60
CA PHE A 395 10.01 -30.67 -0.82
C PHE A 395 9.81 -30.87 -2.32
N ARG A 396 9.31 -32.04 -2.73
CA ARG A 396 9.19 -32.42 -4.14
C ARG A 396 7.74 -32.29 -4.59
N LEU A 397 7.52 -31.59 -5.69
CA LEU A 397 6.22 -31.42 -6.29
C LEU A 397 6.24 -32.02 -7.70
N ASP A 398 5.39 -33.00 -7.94
CA ASP A 398 5.15 -33.54 -9.27
C ASP A 398 3.89 -32.89 -9.83
N ASN A 399 4.03 -31.78 -10.55
CA ASN A 399 2.92 -30.93 -11.00
C ASN A 399 2.16 -31.51 -12.22
N SER A 400 2.49 -32.73 -12.64
CA SER A 400 1.91 -33.43 -13.80
C SER A 400 0.40 -33.68 -13.68
N HIS A 401 -0.12 -33.78 -12.46
CA HIS A 401 -1.55 -34.01 -12.18
C HIS A 401 -2.43 -32.77 -12.33
N CYS A 402 -1.85 -31.57 -12.51
CA CYS A 402 -2.61 -30.31 -12.61
C CYS A 402 -3.18 -30.03 -14.01
N GLU A 403 -2.85 -30.87 -15.02
CA GLU A 403 -3.19 -30.61 -16.43
C GLU A 403 -4.43 -31.37 -16.92
N ASN A 404 -4.85 -32.46 -16.26
CA ASN A 404 -5.96 -33.33 -16.70
C ASN A 404 -6.96 -33.60 -15.55
N PHE A 405 -7.84 -32.64 -15.25
CA PHE A 405 -8.93 -32.83 -14.28
C PHE A 405 -10.20 -33.49 -14.87
N ASP A 406 -10.27 -33.67 -16.19
CA ASP A 406 -11.47 -34.06 -16.93
C ASP A 406 -11.51 -35.54 -17.38
N ASP A 407 -10.55 -36.38 -16.96
CA ASP A 407 -10.56 -37.80 -17.30
C ASP A 407 -11.51 -38.59 -16.38
N GLU A 408 -12.46 -39.34 -16.96
CA GLU A 408 -13.44 -40.16 -16.23
C GLU A 408 -12.80 -41.32 -15.42
N GLU A 409 -11.53 -41.64 -15.68
CA GLU A 409 -10.81 -42.75 -15.05
C GLU A 409 -9.51 -42.25 -14.41
N ILE A 410 -9.39 -42.42 -13.09
CA ILE A 410 -8.18 -42.06 -12.32
C ILE A 410 -7.05 -43.00 -12.73
N SER A 411 -6.04 -42.48 -13.43
CA SER A 411 -4.86 -43.26 -13.80
C SER A 411 -3.98 -43.59 -12.59
N ASP A 412 -3.26 -44.71 -12.66
CA ASP A 412 -2.26 -45.09 -11.63
C ASP A 412 -1.19 -43.99 -11.44
N ASP A 413 -0.84 -43.28 -12.52
CA ASP A 413 0.11 -42.16 -12.51
C ASP A 413 -0.44 -40.94 -11.75
N TYR A 414 -1.74 -40.64 -11.90
CA TYR A 414 -2.41 -39.61 -11.11
C TYR A 414 -2.39 -39.97 -9.61
N GLN A 415 -2.75 -41.21 -9.27
CA GLN A 415 -2.78 -41.67 -7.88
C GLN A 415 -1.39 -41.61 -7.23
N ALA A 416 -0.35 -42.00 -7.97
CA ALA A 416 1.04 -41.90 -7.51
C ALA A 416 1.46 -40.44 -7.25
N SER A 417 1.11 -39.53 -8.16
CA SER A 417 1.40 -38.09 -8.04
C SER A 417 0.66 -37.46 -6.85
N TRP A 418 -0.61 -37.80 -6.67
CA TRP A 418 -1.44 -37.36 -5.54
C TRP A 418 -0.88 -37.83 -4.19
N ASN A 419 -0.51 -39.11 -4.09
CA ASN A 419 0.09 -39.67 -2.88
C ASN A 419 1.43 -38.99 -2.55
N LEU A 420 2.26 -38.72 -3.57
CA LEU A 420 3.52 -37.99 -3.40
C LEU A 420 3.29 -36.56 -2.90
N LEU A 421 2.28 -35.86 -3.44
CA LEU A 421 1.90 -34.52 -2.98
C LEU A 421 1.47 -34.55 -1.51
N ASN A 422 0.54 -35.43 -1.14
CA ASN A 422 0.05 -35.54 0.25
C ASN A 422 1.18 -35.81 1.23
N MET A 423 2.02 -36.81 0.96
CA MET A 423 3.18 -37.12 1.80
C MET A 423 4.17 -35.94 1.89
N THR A 424 4.33 -35.19 0.80
CA THR A 424 5.21 -34.01 0.79
C THR A 424 4.64 -32.88 1.63
N MET A 425 3.33 -32.60 1.50
CA MET A 425 2.66 -31.54 2.26
C MET A 425 2.59 -31.87 3.74
N GLU A 426 2.34 -33.13 4.14
CA GLU A 426 2.42 -33.56 5.54
C GLU A 426 3.80 -33.30 6.14
N ARG A 427 4.86 -33.64 5.40
CA ARG A 427 6.25 -33.37 5.83
C ARG A 427 6.54 -31.88 5.90
N PHE A 428 6.04 -31.09 4.96
CA PHE A 428 6.21 -29.64 4.96
C PHE A 428 5.49 -28.98 6.15
N LEU A 429 4.24 -29.36 6.41
CA LEU A 429 3.49 -28.85 7.57
C LEU A 429 4.12 -29.29 8.89
N THR A 430 4.69 -30.49 8.96
CA THR A 430 5.45 -30.96 10.15
C THR A 430 6.69 -30.10 10.34
N PHE A 431 7.45 -29.84 9.26
CA PHE A 431 8.59 -28.92 9.30
C PHE A 431 8.19 -27.54 9.81
N LEU A 432 7.09 -26.95 9.30
CA LEU A 432 6.61 -25.65 9.75
C LEU A 432 6.20 -25.63 11.24
N LYS A 433 5.67 -26.73 11.78
CA LYS A 433 5.31 -26.85 13.21
C LYS A 433 6.52 -26.89 14.13
N GLU A 434 7.60 -27.55 13.69
CA GLU A 434 8.83 -27.72 14.48
C GLU A 434 9.76 -26.50 14.35
N MET A 435 9.65 -25.77 13.24
CA MET A 435 10.51 -24.64 12.96
C MET A 435 10.15 -23.44 13.83
N LYS A 436 11.17 -22.77 14.38
CA LYS A 436 10.98 -21.50 15.07
C LYS A 436 10.77 -20.39 14.02
N PRO A 437 9.65 -19.65 14.06
CA PRO A 437 9.45 -18.49 13.19
C PRO A 437 10.49 -17.41 13.47
N ILE A 438 10.81 -16.63 12.43
CA ILE A 438 11.74 -15.50 12.50
C ILE A 438 10.96 -14.21 12.39
N SER A 439 11.28 -13.24 13.26
CA SER A 439 10.68 -11.92 13.19
C SER A 439 11.15 -11.16 11.96
N VAL A 440 10.21 -10.55 11.23
CA VAL A 440 10.52 -9.71 10.07
C VAL A 440 11.09 -8.34 10.44
N LYS A 441 11.23 -8.01 11.73
CA LYS A 441 11.75 -6.69 12.18
C LYS A 441 13.12 -6.36 11.60
N MET A 442 13.99 -7.35 11.50
CA MET A 442 15.31 -7.16 10.90
C MET A 442 15.20 -6.90 9.40
N THR A 443 14.31 -7.60 8.70
CA THR A 443 13.96 -7.35 7.29
C THR A 443 13.40 -5.96 7.06
N VAL A 444 12.52 -5.48 7.94
CA VAL A 444 12.02 -4.09 7.90
C VAL A 444 13.15 -3.09 8.04
N ALA A 445 14.09 -3.32 8.96
CA ALA A 445 15.26 -2.46 9.13
C ALA A 445 16.17 -2.48 7.89
N VAL A 446 16.43 -3.66 7.30
CA VAL A 446 17.22 -3.82 6.06
C VAL A 446 16.55 -3.07 4.90
N LEU A 447 15.25 -3.25 4.71
CA LEU A 447 14.49 -2.57 3.66
C LEU A 447 14.47 -1.04 3.86
N ARG A 448 14.36 -0.55 5.11
CA ARG A 448 14.49 0.88 5.42
C ARG A 448 15.87 1.41 5.06
N ASN A 449 16.93 0.70 5.44
CA ASN A 449 18.30 1.09 5.12
C ASN A 449 18.53 1.13 3.61
N ARG A 450 17.99 0.16 2.85
CA ARG A 450 18.07 0.19 1.38
C ARG A 450 17.39 1.42 0.80
N LYS A 451 16.19 1.79 1.29
CA LYS A 451 15.52 3.03 0.86
C LYS A 451 16.37 4.28 1.14
N GLN A 452 17.02 4.34 2.30
CA GLN A 452 17.93 5.44 2.65
C GLN A 452 19.13 5.50 1.71
N LEU A 453 19.76 4.36 1.41
CA LEU A 453 20.90 4.27 0.51
C LEU A 453 20.52 4.63 -0.93
N THR A 454 19.40 4.14 -1.45
CA THR A 454 18.90 4.50 -2.79
C THR A 454 18.64 5.99 -2.90
N ALA A 455 17.99 6.60 -1.89
CA ALA A 455 17.75 8.03 -1.87
C ALA A 455 19.06 8.83 -1.79
N SER A 456 20.04 8.35 -1.02
CA SER A 456 21.38 8.96 -0.93
C SER A 456 22.11 8.91 -2.27
N ILE A 457 22.12 7.75 -2.94
CA ILE A 457 22.72 7.60 -4.27
C ILE A 457 22.05 8.51 -5.29
N SER A 458 20.71 8.62 -5.28
CA SER A 458 19.99 9.55 -6.17
C SER A 458 20.39 11.00 -5.90
N ASN A 459 20.51 11.40 -4.64
CA ASN A 459 20.92 12.75 -4.24
C ASN A 459 22.38 13.04 -4.65
N ILE A 460 23.28 12.06 -4.50
CA ILE A 460 24.68 12.15 -4.94
C ILE A 460 24.76 12.30 -6.46
N LYS A 461 23.98 11.53 -7.23
CA LYS A 461 23.87 11.67 -8.69
C LYS A 461 23.46 13.10 -9.10
N ASP A 462 22.44 13.65 -8.44
CA ASP A 462 21.99 15.02 -8.70
C ASP A 462 23.08 16.06 -8.38
N LYS A 463 23.89 15.83 -7.33
CA LYS A 463 25.04 16.68 -6.99
C LYS A 463 26.15 16.59 -8.02
N ILE A 464 26.51 15.39 -8.48
CA ILE A 464 27.51 15.20 -9.54
C ILE A 464 27.07 15.95 -10.79
N LYS A 465 25.82 15.80 -11.22
CA LYS A 465 25.25 16.53 -12.37
C LYS A 465 25.32 18.06 -12.16
N LEU A 466 24.99 18.55 -10.97
CA LEU A 466 25.11 19.98 -10.65
C LEU A 466 26.57 20.47 -10.72
N THR A 467 27.51 19.70 -10.17
CA THR A 467 28.94 20.00 -10.19
C THR A 467 29.48 20.04 -11.61
N GLU A 468 29.10 19.09 -12.47
CA GLU A 468 29.48 19.06 -13.89
C GLU A 468 28.94 20.28 -14.66
N LEU A 469 27.68 20.65 -14.43
CA LEU A 469 27.09 21.84 -15.06
C LEU A 469 27.80 23.12 -14.62
N LYS A 470 28.10 23.26 -13.33
CA LYS A 470 28.86 24.42 -12.80
C LYS A 470 30.29 24.46 -13.33
N GLN A 471 30.95 23.30 -13.45
CA GLN A 471 32.29 23.20 -14.03
C GLN A 471 32.29 23.67 -15.48
N LYS A 472 31.25 23.31 -16.26
CA LYS A 472 31.06 23.79 -17.63
C LYS A 472 30.84 25.30 -17.71
N GLU A 473 30.02 25.87 -16.84
CA GLU A 473 29.80 27.33 -16.74
C GLU A 473 31.12 28.08 -16.44
N LEU A 474 31.90 27.59 -15.48
CA LEU A 474 33.20 28.16 -15.13
C LEU A 474 34.21 28.05 -16.27
N GLN A 475 34.22 26.92 -16.99
CA GLN A 475 35.11 26.71 -18.12
C GLN A 475 34.76 27.62 -19.30
N GLN A 476 33.47 27.82 -19.61
CA GLN A 476 33.02 28.83 -20.60
C GLN A 476 33.48 30.24 -20.22
N THR A 477 33.32 30.61 -18.93
CA THR A 477 33.76 31.92 -18.42
C THR A 477 35.27 32.10 -18.58
N LYS A 478 36.05 31.07 -18.22
CA LYS A 478 37.51 31.07 -18.32
C LYS A 478 37.99 31.18 -19.77
N GLU A 479 37.40 30.43 -20.70
CA GLU A 479 37.75 30.48 -22.12
C GLU A 479 37.46 31.85 -22.71
N ALA A 480 36.30 32.45 -22.40
CA ALA A 480 35.96 33.79 -22.82
C ALA A 480 36.93 34.84 -22.27
N LEU A 481 37.35 34.73 -21.01
CA LEU A 481 38.35 35.61 -20.41
C LEU A 481 39.72 35.47 -21.06
N GLN A 482 40.14 34.25 -21.40
CA GLN A 482 41.41 33.97 -22.09
C GLN A 482 41.42 34.57 -23.50
N GLN A 483 40.37 34.36 -24.29
CA GLN A 483 40.25 34.96 -25.63
C GLN A 483 40.27 36.49 -25.57
N HIS A 484 39.56 37.08 -24.61
CA HIS A 484 39.56 38.52 -24.41
C HIS A 484 40.94 39.07 -23.97
N GLU A 485 41.75 38.28 -23.25
CA GLU A 485 43.13 38.62 -22.92
C GLU A 485 44.04 38.55 -24.17
N GLU A 486 43.90 37.50 -24.98
CA GLU A 486 44.66 37.30 -26.22
C GLU A 486 44.40 38.41 -27.25
N GLU A 487 43.14 38.86 -27.37
CA GLU A 487 42.74 39.93 -28.28
C GLU A 487 43.09 41.34 -27.79
N LYS A 488 43.69 41.49 -26.60
CA LYS A 488 44.08 42.78 -25.99
C LYS A 488 42.94 43.81 -25.93
N ARG A 489 41.69 43.34 -25.81
CA ARG A 489 40.51 44.21 -25.67
C ARG A 489 40.49 44.91 -24.30
N ASP A 490 39.92 46.12 -24.28
CA ASP A 490 39.74 46.90 -23.05
C ASP A 490 38.87 46.17 -22.02
N ASN A 491 39.21 46.27 -20.73
CA ASN A 491 38.49 45.54 -19.68
C ASN A 491 36.99 45.89 -19.59
N ASN A 492 36.61 47.09 -20.02
CA ASN A 492 35.24 47.58 -19.98
C ASN A 492 34.38 47.10 -21.17
N SER A 493 34.95 46.37 -22.14
CA SER A 493 34.22 45.82 -23.29
C SER A 493 34.03 44.30 -23.21
N PHE A 494 34.35 43.69 -22.07
CA PHE A 494 34.12 42.27 -21.87
C PHE A 494 32.65 41.99 -21.55
N GLU A 495 32.01 41.26 -22.46
CA GLU A 495 30.75 40.56 -22.24
C GLU A 495 30.92 39.13 -22.76
N CYS A 496 30.45 38.15 -22.00
CA CYS A 496 30.33 36.78 -22.48
C CYS A 496 28.95 36.20 -22.17
N GLU A 497 28.47 35.31 -23.04
CA GLU A 497 27.29 34.50 -22.75
C GLU A 497 27.73 33.16 -22.17
N VAL A 498 27.20 32.82 -21.01
CA VAL A 498 27.45 31.54 -20.34
C VAL A 498 26.13 30.85 -19.98
N ASP A 499 26.19 29.53 -19.89
CA ASP A 499 25.08 28.70 -19.44
C ASP A 499 25.05 28.66 -17.91
N GLU A 500 24.37 29.63 -17.28
CA GLU A 500 24.22 29.70 -15.82
C GLU A 500 23.30 28.59 -15.31
N VAL A 501 23.76 27.87 -14.30
CA VAL A 501 23.00 26.78 -13.67
C VAL A 501 22.04 27.30 -12.60
N TYR A 502 20.79 26.84 -12.62
CA TYR A 502 19.80 27.13 -11.59
C TYR A 502 18.92 25.91 -11.31
N LYS A 503 18.31 25.90 -10.13
CA LYS A 503 17.32 24.91 -9.72
C LYS A 503 15.93 25.41 -10.08
N GLU A 504 15.14 24.58 -10.76
CA GLU A 504 13.73 24.86 -11.03
C GLU A 504 12.88 23.74 -10.42
N LYS A 505 11.72 24.09 -9.88
CA LYS A 505 10.71 23.08 -9.56
C LYS A 505 9.94 22.70 -10.81
N VAL A 506 9.99 21.42 -11.16
CA VAL A 506 9.26 20.87 -12.30
C VAL A 506 8.22 19.86 -11.82
N PRO A 507 7.01 19.84 -12.42
CA PRO A 507 6.03 18.81 -12.14
C PRO A 507 6.56 17.43 -12.49
N LEU A 508 6.23 16.44 -11.65
CA LEU A 508 6.48 15.04 -11.97
C LEU A 508 5.64 14.61 -13.19
N GLU A 509 6.30 14.10 -14.24
CA GLU A 509 5.61 13.53 -15.39
C GLU A 509 5.04 12.15 -15.05
N TYR A 510 3.72 12.03 -15.06
CA TYR A 510 3.03 10.77 -14.76
C TYR A 510 2.69 10.02 -16.04
N LYS A 511 3.11 8.76 -16.12
CA LYS A 511 2.44 7.79 -16.98
C LYS A 511 1.26 7.19 -16.20
N TRP A 512 0.09 7.12 -16.82
CA TRP A 512 -1.18 6.61 -16.27
C TRP A 512 -1.11 5.25 -15.53
N TRP A 513 -0.05 4.46 -15.69
CA TRP A 513 0.20 3.21 -14.98
C TRP A 513 1.07 3.34 -13.70
N GLN A 514 1.58 4.53 -13.35
CA GLN A 514 2.41 4.78 -12.16
C GLN A 514 1.57 5.22 -10.94
N PHE A 515 0.61 4.39 -10.52
CA PHE A 515 -0.17 4.65 -9.32
C PHE A 515 0.73 4.63 -8.06
N GLY A 516 0.73 5.72 -7.29
CA GLY A 516 1.51 5.86 -6.05
C GLY A 516 2.79 6.70 -6.16
N TRP A 517 3.16 7.21 -7.33
CA TRP A 517 4.41 7.97 -7.49
C TRP A 517 4.14 9.48 -7.56
N LYS A 518 3.08 9.93 -6.86
CA LYS A 518 2.46 11.24 -7.06
C LYS A 518 3.19 12.40 -6.40
N GLU A 519 4.14 12.12 -5.52
CA GLU A 519 4.76 13.16 -4.69
C GLU A 519 6.20 12.76 -4.33
N ALA A 520 7.11 13.73 -4.32
CA ALA A 520 8.48 13.61 -3.83
C ALA A 520 8.62 14.30 -2.46
N THR A 521 9.55 13.83 -1.63
CA THR A 521 9.94 14.56 -0.40
C THR A 521 11.13 15.45 -0.70
N CYS A 522 10.93 16.76 -0.61
CA CYS A 522 11.89 17.78 -1.01
C CYS A 522 12.29 18.65 0.19
N CYS A 523 13.59 18.96 0.35
CA CYS A 523 14.08 19.87 1.37
C CYS A 523 14.01 21.31 0.88
N ARG A 524 13.32 22.20 1.61
CA ARG A 524 13.22 23.63 1.26
C ARG A 524 14.46 24.44 1.62
N VAL A 525 15.33 23.91 2.47
CA VAL A 525 16.57 24.59 2.89
C VAL A 525 17.72 24.27 1.95
N CYS A 526 17.86 23.00 1.56
CA CYS A 526 18.91 22.57 0.64
C CYS A 526 18.49 22.68 -0.84
N GLU A 527 17.19 22.82 -1.11
CA GLU A 527 16.59 22.74 -2.45
C GLU A 527 16.97 21.42 -3.14
N GLU A 528 16.69 20.30 -2.46
CA GLU A 528 17.12 18.96 -2.87
C GLU A 528 15.99 17.94 -2.76
N ASN A 529 15.97 17.02 -3.72
CA ASN A 529 15.08 15.86 -3.71
C ASN A 529 15.65 14.84 -2.72
N CYS A 530 14.99 14.66 -1.58
CA CYS A 530 15.49 13.83 -0.49
C CYS A 530 14.94 12.41 -0.52
N HIS A 531 13.76 12.20 -1.10
CA HIS A 531 13.19 10.87 -1.29
C HIS A 531 12.26 10.87 -2.49
N TYR A 532 12.68 10.18 -3.56
CA TYR A 532 11.93 9.92 -4.77
C TYR A 532 12.63 8.78 -5.55
N PRO A 533 11.90 7.83 -6.16
CA PRO A 533 10.46 7.62 -6.04
C PRO A 533 10.04 7.07 -4.67
N GLY A 534 8.76 7.23 -4.32
CA GLY A 534 8.17 6.70 -3.08
C GLY A 534 7.72 7.77 -2.07
N CYS A 535 7.32 7.35 -0.87
CA CYS A 535 6.81 8.20 0.23
C CYS A 535 5.35 8.70 0.11
N TRP A 536 4.62 8.38 -0.97
CA TRP A 536 3.28 8.92 -1.23
C TRP A 536 2.22 8.61 -0.16
N TRP A 537 2.37 7.56 0.63
CA TRP A 537 1.42 7.22 1.70
C TRP A 537 1.70 7.94 3.02
N VAL A 538 2.91 8.48 3.19
CA VAL A 538 3.33 9.08 4.45
C VAL A 538 2.65 10.43 4.61
N ARG A 539 1.82 10.57 5.65
CA ARG A 539 1.16 11.84 6.03
C ARG A 539 2.07 12.70 6.90
N ASP A 540 2.75 12.11 7.89
CA ASP A 540 3.76 12.79 8.71
C ASP A 540 5.16 12.52 8.17
N LEU A 541 5.82 13.56 7.67
CA LEU A 541 7.18 13.47 7.12
C LEU A 541 8.21 12.97 8.13
N SER A 542 7.97 13.07 9.44
CA SER A 542 8.84 12.48 10.46
C SER A 542 8.97 10.96 10.31
N TRP A 543 7.98 10.32 9.68
CA TRP A 543 7.93 8.87 9.42
C TRP A 543 8.50 8.48 8.07
N CYS A 544 8.94 9.44 7.26
CA CYS A 544 9.59 9.16 6.00
C CYS A 544 10.85 8.29 6.22
N SER A 545 11.09 7.30 5.35
CA SER A 545 12.19 6.34 5.53
C SER A 545 13.57 7.00 5.58
N VAL A 546 13.72 8.16 4.94
CA VAL A 546 14.97 8.96 4.93
C VAL A 546 15.12 9.86 6.16
N MET A 547 14.16 9.84 7.08
CA MET A 547 14.28 10.52 8.37
C MET A 547 14.77 9.56 9.43
N SER A 548 15.70 10.04 10.27
CA SER A 548 16.16 9.37 11.48
C SER A 548 16.18 10.38 12.61
N GLU A 549 15.55 10.05 13.75
CA GLU A 549 15.45 10.94 14.91
C GLU A 549 14.94 12.36 14.56
N GLY A 550 13.97 12.45 13.64
CA GLY A 550 13.40 13.72 13.16
C GLY A 550 14.29 14.50 12.18
N LYS A 551 15.44 13.98 11.76
CA LYS A 551 16.36 14.63 10.82
C LYS A 551 16.51 13.84 9.52
N CYS A 552 16.66 14.56 8.42
CA CYS A 552 16.90 13.97 7.11
C CYS A 552 18.34 13.47 6.98
N THR A 553 18.51 12.22 6.58
CA THR A 553 19.82 11.58 6.38
C THR A 553 20.38 11.77 4.97
N VAL A 554 19.62 12.36 4.05
CA VAL A 554 19.94 12.42 2.61
C VAL A 554 20.40 13.80 2.14
N CYS A 555 19.75 14.87 2.60
CA CYS A 555 20.08 16.22 2.14
C CYS A 555 21.53 16.61 2.49
N THR A 556 22.13 17.59 1.78
CA THR A 556 23.54 18.00 1.95
C THR A 556 23.96 18.34 3.38
N LEU A 557 23.06 18.93 4.16
CA LEU A 557 23.34 19.23 5.57
C LEU A 557 23.25 17.99 6.47
N GLY A 558 22.66 16.90 5.98
CA GLY A 558 22.48 15.59 6.65
C GLY A 558 21.71 15.65 7.97
N LYS A 559 21.11 16.81 8.28
CA LYS A 559 20.59 17.16 9.61
C LYS A 559 19.39 18.11 9.56
N CYS A 560 18.87 18.42 8.37
CA CYS A 560 17.67 19.25 8.26
C CYS A 560 16.51 18.54 8.96
N ASP A 561 15.82 19.28 9.82
CA ASP A 561 14.63 18.78 10.52
C ASP A 561 13.53 18.42 9.51
N TYR A 562 12.74 17.39 9.81
CA TYR A 562 11.66 16.93 8.93
C TYR A 562 10.65 18.05 8.61
N THR A 563 10.48 19.03 9.50
CA THR A 563 9.63 20.23 9.27
C THR A 563 10.13 21.15 8.17
N LYS A 564 11.40 21.02 7.76
CA LYS A 564 11.98 21.74 6.62
C LYS A 564 11.76 21.04 5.28
N HIS A 565 11.12 19.87 5.31
CA HIS A 565 10.79 19.10 4.13
C HIS A 565 9.33 19.26 3.80
N VAL A 566 9.01 19.10 2.52
CA VAL A 566 7.64 19.07 2.02
C VAL A 566 7.45 17.95 1.06
N LYS A 567 6.18 17.60 0.91
CA LYS A 567 5.72 16.55 0.03
C LYS A 567 4.86 17.18 -1.04
N GLU A 568 5.26 17.00 -2.29
CA GLU A 568 4.64 17.70 -3.42
C GLU A 568 4.87 16.95 -4.73
N GLY A 569 3.98 17.16 -5.71
CA GLY A 569 4.08 16.57 -7.05
C GLY A 569 5.12 17.24 -7.94
N GLU A 570 6.13 17.87 -7.34
CA GLU A 570 7.19 18.62 -8.03
C GLU A 570 8.56 18.22 -7.46
N ILE A 571 9.59 18.24 -8.31
CA ILE A 571 10.98 17.98 -7.92
C ILE A 571 11.88 19.14 -8.35
N TYR A 572 13.00 19.32 -7.64
CA TYR A 572 14.06 20.21 -8.08
C TYR A 572 14.82 19.57 -9.24
N GLU A 573 14.76 20.19 -10.41
CA GLU A 573 15.57 19.84 -11.57
C GLU A 573 16.66 20.88 -11.80
N GLN A 574 17.86 20.41 -12.14
CA GLN A 574 18.97 21.28 -12.53
C GLN A 574 18.80 21.70 -14.00
N LYS A 575 18.63 22.99 -14.25
CA LYS A 575 18.53 23.57 -15.59
C LYS A 575 19.59 24.63 -15.84
N THR A 576 19.80 24.95 -17.10
CA THR A 576 20.70 26.02 -17.53
C THR A 576 19.92 27.10 -18.26
N ARG A 577 20.36 28.35 -18.12
CA ARG A 577 19.87 29.49 -18.90
C ARG A 577 21.05 30.30 -19.43
N ARG A 578 20.90 30.85 -20.64
CA ARG A 578 21.93 31.73 -21.20
C ARG A 578 21.86 33.10 -20.55
N VAL A 579 22.95 33.51 -19.91
CA VAL A 579 23.08 34.81 -19.23
C VAL A 579 24.32 35.52 -19.77
N LYS A 580 24.18 36.84 -19.98
CA LYS A 580 25.32 37.70 -20.29
C LYS A 580 26.00 38.09 -18.98
N LYS A 581 27.30 37.82 -18.87
CA LYS A 581 28.15 38.26 -17.77
C LYS A 581 29.11 39.33 -18.25
N ALA A 582 29.12 40.47 -17.57
CA ALA A 582 30.07 41.55 -17.78
C ALA A 582 31.26 41.39 -16.82
N MET A 583 32.32 42.17 -17.08
CA MET A 583 33.51 42.16 -16.23
C MET A 583 33.21 42.65 -14.80
N GLU A 584 32.26 43.57 -14.66
CA GLU A 584 31.80 44.09 -13.37
C GLU A 584 31.17 42.98 -12.51
N ASP A 585 30.32 42.15 -13.09
CA ASP A 585 29.66 41.02 -12.40
C ASP A 585 30.70 40.01 -11.87
N LEU A 586 31.74 39.73 -12.67
CA LEU A 586 32.82 38.85 -12.28
C LEU A 586 33.68 39.47 -11.17
N LYS A 587 33.99 40.76 -11.23
CA LYS A 587 34.76 41.44 -10.17
C LYS A 587 33.99 41.46 -8.85
N GLU A 588 32.68 41.67 -8.90
CA GLU A 588 31.81 41.63 -7.72
C GLU A 588 31.80 40.24 -7.09
N LYS A 589 31.59 39.19 -7.90
CA LYS A 589 31.58 37.79 -7.42
C LYS A 589 32.89 37.40 -6.71
N TYR A 590 34.03 37.85 -7.22
CA TYR A 590 35.36 37.48 -6.70
C TYR A 590 36.01 38.56 -5.80
N GLU A 591 35.25 39.59 -5.41
CA GLU A 591 35.70 40.70 -4.55
C GLU A 591 37.02 41.36 -5.01
N MET A 592 37.19 41.56 -6.33
CA MET A 592 38.46 42.01 -6.91
C MET A 592 38.56 43.54 -7.10
N LYS A 593 39.77 44.08 -6.90
CA LYS A 593 40.12 45.46 -7.30
C LYS A 593 40.46 45.54 -8.80
N SER A 594 40.24 46.72 -9.40
CA SER A 594 40.45 46.98 -10.83
C SER A 594 41.87 46.62 -11.30
N GLY A 595 42.00 45.71 -12.30
CA GLY A 595 43.22 45.54 -13.09
C GLY A 595 43.76 44.12 -13.28
N GLU A 596 43.29 43.09 -12.55
CA GLU A 596 43.99 41.80 -12.49
C GLU A 596 43.25 40.63 -13.16
N LYS A 597 43.03 40.68 -14.48
CA LYS A 597 42.43 39.56 -15.26
C LYS A 597 43.13 38.21 -15.04
N LYS A 598 44.45 38.18 -14.91
CA LYS A 598 45.23 36.96 -14.63
C LYS A 598 44.91 36.35 -13.28
N SER A 599 44.64 37.19 -12.27
CA SER A 599 44.26 36.76 -10.93
C SER A 599 42.85 36.15 -10.94
N LEU A 600 41.91 36.76 -11.68
CA LEU A 600 40.57 36.20 -11.92
C LEU A 600 40.60 34.84 -12.62
N ILE A 601 41.39 34.70 -13.71
CA ILE A 601 41.58 33.42 -14.39
C ILE A 601 42.18 32.36 -13.45
N SER A 602 43.09 32.77 -12.55
CA SER A 602 43.67 31.86 -11.56
C SER A 602 42.65 31.41 -10.51
N GLN A 603 41.77 32.31 -10.05
CA GLN A 603 40.69 31.98 -9.12
C GLN A 603 39.69 31.02 -9.77
N ILE A 604 39.24 31.30 -11.00
CA ILE A 604 38.36 30.39 -11.74
C ILE A 604 39.02 29.02 -11.96
N LYS A 605 40.32 28.97 -12.27
CA LYS A 605 41.07 27.70 -12.38
C LYS A 605 41.08 26.92 -11.06
N ASN A 606 41.20 27.60 -9.93
CA ASN A 606 41.12 26.96 -8.62
C ASN A 606 39.72 26.41 -8.35
N GLU A 607 38.66 27.18 -8.61
CA GLU A 607 37.26 26.71 -8.46
C GLU A 607 36.98 25.50 -9.35
N VAL A 608 37.45 25.49 -10.61
CA VAL A 608 37.31 24.34 -11.51
C VAL A 608 38.00 23.10 -10.95
N ARG A 609 39.16 23.25 -10.30
CA ARG A 609 39.86 22.13 -9.65
C ARG A 609 39.12 21.65 -8.40
N GLU A 610 38.63 22.57 -7.55
CA GLU A 610 37.83 22.24 -6.37
C GLU A 610 36.57 21.47 -6.74
N MET A 611 35.92 21.81 -7.87
CA MET A 611 34.78 21.04 -8.39
C MET A 611 35.15 19.64 -8.88
N GLU A 612 36.35 19.46 -9.44
CA GLU A 612 36.82 18.12 -9.82
C GLU A 612 37.09 17.24 -8.59
N GLU A 613 37.70 17.82 -7.55
CA GLU A 613 37.92 17.16 -6.26
C GLU A 613 36.59 16.80 -5.56
N GLU A 614 35.61 17.71 -5.61
CA GLU A 614 34.24 17.49 -5.13
C GLU A 614 33.57 16.30 -5.84
N LYS A 615 33.69 16.23 -7.17
CA LYS A 615 33.10 15.17 -7.98
C LYS A 615 33.68 13.79 -7.60
N ILE A 616 35.00 13.72 -7.42
CA ILE A 616 35.68 12.49 -6.98
C ILE A 616 35.19 12.07 -5.59
N ARG A 617 35.12 13.02 -4.64
CA ARG A 617 34.62 12.75 -3.28
C ARG A 617 33.18 12.22 -3.28
N LEU A 618 32.30 12.81 -4.08
CA LEU A 618 30.91 12.36 -4.22
C LEU A 618 30.83 10.95 -4.83
N ALA A 619 31.69 10.61 -5.78
CA ALA A 619 31.75 9.28 -6.35
C ALA A 619 32.25 8.24 -5.32
N GLU A 620 33.25 8.58 -4.51
CA GLU A 620 33.72 7.73 -3.41
C GLU A 620 32.60 7.49 -2.37
N GLU A 621 31.86 8.54 -1.98
CA GLU A 621 30.70 8.42 -1.09
C GLU A 621 29.61 7.52 -1.68
N CYS A 622 29.36 7.61 -2.98
CA CYS A 622 28.44 6.71 -3.69
C CYS A 622 28.91 5.24 -3.62
N TYR A 623 30.21 5.01 -3.81
CA TYR A 623 30.82 3.68 -3.72
C TYR A 623 30.74 3.09 -2.31
N GLU A 624 30.99 3.89 -1.27
CA GLU A 624 30.80 3.49 0.13
C GLU A 624 29.34 3.11 0.44
N CYS A 625 28.37 3.85 -0.10
CA CYS A 625 26.95 3.52 0.02
C CYS A 625 26.62 2.15 -0.59
N VAL A 626 27.18 1.84 -1.76
CA VAL A 626 26.99 0.54 -2.44
C VAL A 626 27.63 -0.61 -1.66
N ASN A 627 28.85 -0.42 -1.16
CA ASN A 627 29.54 -1.43 -0.36
C ASN A 627 28.81 -1.74 0.95
N SER A 628 28.26 -0.71 1.59
CA SER A 628 27.45 -0.84 2.81
C SER A 628 26.15 -1.62 2.59
N ALA A 629 25.68 -1.72 1.34
CA ALA A 629 24.46 -2.45 0.96
C ALA A 629 24.67 -3.94 0.64
N GLY A 630 25.91 -4.45 0.64
CA GLY A 630 26.20 -5.86 0.36
C GLY A 630 26.36 -6.23 -1.12
N GLY A 631 26.92 -5.33 -1.94
CA GLY A 631 27.54 -5.64 -3.24
C GLY A 631 26.60 -5.83 -4.44
N ASP A 632 25.52 -6.60 -4.31
CA ASP A 632 24.77 -7.10 -5.48
C ASP A 632 23.45 -6.34 -5.78
N GLY A 633 23.17 -5.23 -5.07
CA GLY A 633 21.83 -4.63 -5.03
C GLY A 633 21.66 -3.23 -5.64
N LEU A 634 22.73 -2.55 -6.04
CA LEU A 634 22.72 -1.14 -6.45
C LEU A 634 23.70 -0.91 -7.61
N GLU A 635 23.53 -1.65 -8.72
CA GLU A 635 24.34 -1.51 -9.95
C GLU A 635 24.48 -0.05 -10.40
N GLU A 636 23.44 0.75 -10.18
CA GLU A 636 23.40 2.18 -10.44
C GLU A 636 24.46 3.00 -9.69
N GLY A 637 24.82 2.65 -8.46
CA GLY A 637 25.85 3.38 -7.71
C GLY A 637 27.26 2.98 -8.14
N LEU A 638 27.45 1.71 -8.54
CA LEU A 638 28.70 1.23 -9.12
C LEU A 638 28.99 1.92 -10.46
N CYS A 639 27.95 2.10 -11.28
CA CYS A 639 28.01 2.83 -12.55
C CYS A 639 28.41 4.31 -12.37
N VAL A 640 27.93 4.98 -11.31
CA VAL A 640 28.34 6.35 -10.99
C VAL A 640 29.82 6.41 -10.61
N TYR A 641 30.28 5.47 -9.78
CA TYR A 641 31.69 5.42 -9.39
C TYR A 641 32.61 5.15 -10.59
N THR A 642 32.28 4.20 -11.47
CA THR A 642 33.10 3.90 -12.65
C THR A 642 33.10 5.03 -13.68
N ALA A 643 31.95 5.69 -13.90
CA ALA A 643 31.84 6.83 -14.80
C ALA A 643 32.68 8.04 -14.35
N VAL A 644 32.80 8.26 -13.03
CA VAL A 644 33.54 9.39 -12.47
C VAL A 644 35.03 9.07 -12.24
N SER A 645 35.36 7.85 -11.82
CA SER A 645 36.74 7.45 -11.50
C SER A 645 37.60 7.12 -12.72
N GLY A 646 37.00 7.04 -13.91
CA GLY A 646 37.71 6.77 -15.17
C GLY A 646 38.31 5.36 -15.25
N LEU A 647 37.94 4.47 -14.32
CA LEU A 647 38.25 3.06 -14.36
C LEU A 647 37.24 2.38 -15.30
N SER A 648 37.56 2.34 -16.59
CA SER A 648 37.00 1.35 -17.51
C SER A 648 37.63 -0.01 -17.18
N ASP A 649 36.80 -1.05 -17.00
CA ASP A 649 37.26 -2.44 -17.02
C ASP A 649 38.10 -2.77 -18.27
#